data_AF-A0A8J4FAI7-F1
#
_entry.id   AF-A0A8J4FAI7-F1
#
_cell.length_a   1.000
_cell.length_b   1.000
_cell.length_c   1.000
_cell.angle_alpha   90.00
_cell.angle_beta   90.00
_cell.angle_gamma   90.00
#
_symmetry.space_group_name_H-M   'P 1'
#
loop_
_entity.id
_entity.type
_entity.pdbx_description
1 polymer ?
#
loop_
_entity_poly.entity_id
_entity_poly.type
_entity_poly.pdbx_seq_one_letter_code
_entity_poly.pdbx_strand_id
1 'polypeptide(L)'
;MSTKVKNKIQRLLKQLDQDEDTDGTTALGTGRDEETGDLIVLDANHRAAAAIDRSPGNLSISSVDAASDNTATLTGISTSEAQLEESESATPSISSPDSTPLPLRPGRSPYGKRNSYAAAGQAERVAVLERKVMALMAENRILQTAFSEAMARKNAEVSELQAHLSGAVGELSSRQQELEAAAPLLRLRLDDFRAQLRDLRVSDAVYQELRLLPRESRTALDEVRIAVHEALSESKAEAELLRTAITSARETSARAEDAAARARAEAARNAAALAEREKDLTLVTEGMQARIDRLASELESAMVSAQLSAAKGAMYDELRAKLDATVAENQRLAVVEATFKKLETQAAQDRATATQKEHTFEILMMDKAYLTKQVDFLADQQRKLEAELELREKKLTEVTRQKNELFEKLMAAETLRGRNEEVRLQKELAALQERTHADLEKIRVETAEAYEREARLLRELRDAAQEEALRAKGALAELQGLHEKATLAHAEISRRLEQQVVALQTELKQKTFELSHFKVVVAEKEQLVGRTNMQNELLQDKLSVLMDKYRALEVEHNAQLNKALAAAAEAVAASSGSGGGAASNVAAAADNAVAAIIAAASNTEAPSVKMQACRRILQIGTLSRFGALPKLPNALLSFVLLCTPALMI
;
A
#
# COMPACT_ATOMS: atom_id res chain seq x y z
N MET A 1 -25.99 31.75 11.32
CA MET A 1 -26.34 30.32 11.15
C MET A 1 -27.36 29.93 12.21
N SER A 2 -28.24 28.93 12.08
CA SER A 2 -29.02 28.47 10.92
C SER A 2 -30.15 27.57 11.42
N THR A 3 -31.42 27.99 11.33
CA THR A 3 -32.58 27.15 11.71
C THR A 3 -32.67 25.87 10.88
N LYS A 4 -32.19 25.91 9.62
CA LYS A 4 -32.08 24.72 8.75
C LYS A 4 -31.15 23.64 9.31
N VAL A 5 -30.12 24.00 10.09
CA VAL A 5 -29.25 23.02 10.76
C VAL A 5 -29.98 22.35 11.93
N LYS A 6 -30.68 23.13 12.76
CA LYS A 6 -31.47 22.59 13.88
C LYS A 6 -32.54 21.61 13.38
N ASN A 7 -33.26 21.98 12.29
CA ASN A 7 -34.25 21.11 11.66
C ASN A 7 -33.66 19.87 10.97
N LYS A 8 -32.38 19.91 10.53
CA LYS A 8 -31.71 18.72 9.96
C LYS A 8 -31.27 17.75 11.06
N ILE A 9 -30.72 18.26 12.16
CA ILE A 9 -30.39 17.44 13.36
C ILE A 9 -31.66 16.80 13.93
N GLN A 10 -32.76 17.55 14.03
CA GLN A 10 -34.04 17.04 14.54
C GLN A 10 -34.74 16.03 13.60
N ARG A 11 -34.35 15.96 12.31
CA ARG A 11 -34.74 14.85 11.42
C ARG A 11 -33.86 13.63 11.61
N LEU A 12 -32.54 13.81 11.76
CA LEU A 12 -31.60 12.70 11.93
C LEU A 12 -31.81 11.94 13.25
N LEU A 13 -32.09 12.66 14.35
CA LEU A 13 -32.51 12.03 15.61
C LEU A 13 -33.77 11.17 15.43
N LYS A 14 -34.78 11.70 14.71
CA LYS A 14 -36.02 10.97 14.42
C LYS A 14 -35.88 9.86 13.35
N GLN A 15 -34.66 9.58 12.88
CA GLN A 15 -34.34 8.40 12.07
C GLN A 15 -33.50 7.37 12.83
N LEU A 16 -33.02 7.69 14.05
CA LEU A 16 -32.35 6.73 14.93
C LEU A 16 -33.35 6.01 15.84
N ASP A 17 -34.40 6.72 16.30
CA ASP A 17 -35.50 6.16 17.11
C ASP A 17 -36.44 5.18 16.34
N GLN A 18 -36.00 4.56 15.23
CA GLN A 18 -36.83 3.65 14.41
C GLN A 18 -36.17 2.31 14.03
N ASP A 19 -34.88 2.10 14.28
CA ASP A 19 -34.14 0.92 13.82
C ASP A 19 -33.74 -0.07 14.95
N GLU A 20 -34.07 0.20 16.22
CA GLU A 20 -33.82 -0.70 17.37
C GLU A 20 -35.08 -1.46 17.83
N ASP A 21 -35.72 -2.24 16.95
CA ASP A 21 -36.78 -3.18 17.35
C ASP A 21 -37.03 -4.30 16.30
N THR A 22 -36.15 -5.33 16.23
CA THR A 22 -36.48 -6.63 15.58
C THR A 22 -35.53 -7.78 15.98
N ASP A 23 -35.57 -8.17 17.25
CA ASP A 23 -35.05 -9.48 17.70
C ASP A 23 -35.92 -10.64 17.16
N GLY A 24 -35.37 -11.87 17.00
CA GLY A 24 -36.25 -13.03 16.73
C GLY A 24 -35.69 -14.28 16.03
N THR A 25 -34.74 -14.98 16.66
CA THR A 25 -34.61 -16.47 16.67
C THR A 25 -35.06 -17.29 15.42
N THR A 26 -34.17 -18.04 14.75
CA THR A 26 -33.78 -19.44 15.09
C THR A 26 -32.89 -20.03 13.98
N ALA A 27 -32.19 -21.17 14.10
CA ALA A 27 -31.52 -21.85 15.23
C ALA A 27 -30.76 -23.11 14.70
N LEU A 28 -29.74 -23.58 15.44
CA LEU A 28 -28.95 -24.83 15.23
C LEU A 28 -28.06 -24.87 13.95
N GLY A 29 -26.83 -25.39 14.00
CA GLY A 29 -26.02 -25.85 15.14
C GLY A 29 -24.78 -26.65 14.70
N THR A 30 -23.78 -26.78 15.59
CA THR A 30 -22.50 -27.53 15.42
C THR A 30 -21.54 -27.03 14.31
N GLY A 31 -20.21 -27.05 14.47
CA GLY A 31 -19.44 -27.28 15.69
C GLY A 31 -17.91 -27.42 15.46
N ARG A 32 -17.14 -26.68 16.26
CA ARG A 32 -15.88 -27.08 16.91
C ARG A 32 -14.57 -27.27 16.09
N ASP A 33 -13.76 -26.20 16.17
CA ASP A 33 -12.32 -26.12 16.53
C ASP A 33 -11.21 -26.90 15.77
N GLU A 34 -9.98 -26.39 15.96
CA GLU A 34 -8.64 -26.94 15.64
C GLU A 34 -8.23 -27.09 14.16
N GLU A 35 -6.94 -27.05 13.81
CA GLU A 35 -5.93 -26.00 14.06
C GLU A 35 -4.78 -26.15 13.02
N THR A 36 -3.80 -25.25 13.07
CA THR A 36 -2.58 -25.14 12.24
C THR A 36 -1.87 -26.44 11.83
N GLY A 37 -1.26 -26.47 10.63
CA GLY A 37 -0.32 -27.53 10.23
C GLY A 37 0.40 -27.33 8.90
N ASP A 38 1.46 -26.51 8.86
CA ASP A 38 2.43 -26.50 7.76
C ASP A 38 3.23 -27.80 7.72
N LEU A 39 3.46 -28.37 6.52
CA LEU A 39 4.67 -29.16 6.23
C LEU A 39 4.91 -29.27 4.72
N ILE A 40 6.19 -29.25 4.35
CA ILE A 40 6.71 -29.27 2.97
C ILE A 40 7.64 -30.50 2.85
N VAL A 41 8.01 -30.88 1.60
CA VAL A 41 9.26 -31.59 1.20
C VAL A 41 9.14 -33.08 0.78
N LEU A 42 9.33 -33.28 -0.54
CA LEU A 42 9.96 -34.39 -1.30
C LEU A 42 9.24 -35.70 -1.70
N ASP A 43 9.64 -36.11 -2.93
CA ASP A 43 9.66 -37.42 -3.59
C ASP A 43 8.36 -38.25 -3.76
N ALA A 44 8.18 -39.01 -4.86
CA ALA A 44 9.21 -39.60 -5.72
C ALA A 44 8.90 -39.60 -7.24
N ASN A 45 9.92 -39.95 -8.03
CA ASN A 45 9.83 -40.21 -9.47
C ASN A 45 9.04 -41.49 -9.79
N HIS A 46 8.43 -41.58 -10.98
CA HIS A 46 8.87 -42.53 -12.01
C HIS A 46 8.21 -42.31 -13.38
N ARG A 47 8.96 -42.60 -14.45
CA ARG A 47 8.43 -42.90 -15.80
C ARG A 47 8.86 -44.31 -16.22
N ALA A 48 7.98 -44.93 -17.01
CA ALA A 48 8.26 -45.87 -18.11
C ALA A 48 8.89 -47.28 -17.86
N ALA A 49 8.16 -48.27 -18.43
CA ALA A 49 8.63 -49.34 -19.32
C ALA A 49 8.97 -50.78 -18.82
N ALA A 50 8.60 -51.73 -19.70
CA ALA A 50 9.21 -53.05 -20.02
C ALA A 50 8.91 -54.32 -19.19
N ALA A 51 7.96 -55.13 -19.69
CA ALA A 51 7.98 -56.62 -19.82
C ALA A 51 6.73 -57.04 -20.65
N ILE A 52 6.67 -57.95 -21.66
CA ILE A 52 7.40 -59.20 -22.03
C ILE A 52 6.97 -60.35 -21.08
N ASP A 53 6.27 -61.43 -21.46
CA ASP A 53 6.33 -62.28 -22.68
C ASP A 53 5.03 -63.15 -22.88
N ARG A 54 4.96 -63.92 -23.99
CA ARG A 54 4.17 -65.16 -24.28
C ARG A 54 2.75 -65.12 -24.85
N SER A 55 2.72 -65.36 -26.16
CA SER A 55 1.66 -66.03 -26.97
C SER A 55 1.79 -67.58 -26.85
N PRO A 56 1.06 -68.46 -27.60
CA PRO A 56 -0.02 -68.23 -28.59
C PRO A 56 -1.25 -69.16 -28.49
N GLY A 57 -2.27 -68.90 -29.33
CA GLY A 57 -3.35 -69.85 -29.63
C GLY A 57 -4.32 -69.41 -30.75
N ASN A 58 -4.17 -69.99 -31.94
CA ASN A 58 -5.21 -70.50 -32.88
C ASN A 58 -6.66 -69.94 -32.79
N LEU A 59 -7.37 -69.51 -33.85
CA LEU A 59 -7.28 -69.64 -35.33
C LEU A 59 -8.01 -68.45 -36.01
N SER A 60 -8.07 -68.24 -37.34
CA SER A 60 -7.11 -68.32 -38.47
C SER A 60 -7.81 -67.87 -39.78
N ILE A 61 -7.23 -66.97 -40.57
CA ILE A 61 -7.75 -66.55 -41.91
C ILE A 61 -6.58 -66.27 -42.86
N SER A 62 -6.63 -66.76 -44.11
CA SER A 62 -5.73 -66.34 -45.21
C SER A 62 -6.20 -66.79 -46.61
N SER A 63 -6.06 -65.88 -47.59
CA SER A 63 -5.76 -66.04 -49.06
C SER A 63 -6.11 -67.34 -49.82
N VAL A 64 -6.75 -67.35 -51.00
CA VAL A 64 -6.48 -66.63 -52.28
C VAL A 64 -5.28 -67.21 -53.08
N ASP A 65 -5.58 -67.71 -54.30
CA ASP A 65 -4.75 -68.05 -55.49
C ASP A 65 -3.48 -68.94 -55.32
N ALA A 66 -3.14 -69.95 -56.15
CA ALA A 66 -3.23 -70.03 -57.61
C ALA A 66 -2.91 -71.45 -58.22
N ALA A 67 -3.27 -71.64 -59.51
CA ALA A 67 -2.59 -72.42 -60.57
C ALA A 67 -2.60 -73.98 -60.67
N SER A 68 -2.37 -74.44 -61.92
CA SER A 68 -1.86 -75.75 -62.42
C SER A 68 -2.84 -76.93 -62.65
N ASP A 69 -3.10 -77.20 -63.95
CA ASP A 69 -3.09 -78.50 -64.69
C ASP A 69 -3.93 -79.71 -64.18
N ASN A 70 -4.49 -80.61 -65.02
CA ASN A 70 -3.92 -81.21 -66.23
C ASN A 70 -4.94 -82.06 -67.05
N THR A 71 -4.74 -82.25 -68.38
CA THR A 71 -5.23 -83.39 -69.26
C THR A 71 -6.75 -83.71 -69.41
N ALA A 72 -7.28 -84.29 -70.51
CA ALA A 72 -6.84 -84.47 -71.93
C ALA A 72 -7.97 -85.06 -72.84
N THR A 73 -7.82 -84.96 -74.17
CA THR A 73 -8.55 -85.70 -75.27
C THR A 73 -10.07 -85.45 -75.44
N LEU A 74 -10.74 -85.66 -76.59
CA LEU A 74 -10.41 -86.37 -77.87
C LEU A 74 -11.00 -85.63 -79.13
N THR A 75 -10.84 -86.16 -80.35
CA THR A 75 -10.99 -85.47 -81.66
C THR A 75 -12.11 -85.97 -82.61
N GLY A 76 -12.62 -85.10 -83.50
CA GLY A 76 -13.39 -85.42 -84.74
C GLY A 76 -14.11 -84.17 -85.32
N ILE A 77 -13.80 -83.59 -86.49
CA ILE A 77 -13.98 -84.01 -87.91
C ILE A 77 -15.47 -84.08 -88.36
N SER A 78 -15.93 -83.69 -89.57
CA SER A 78 -15.69 -82.52 -90.47
C SER A 78 -16.67 -82.60 -91.68
N THR A 79 -17.34 -81.50 -92.02
CA THR A 79 -17.82 -81.03 -93.37
C THR A 79 -17.94 -81.97 -94.60
N SER A 80 -19.15 -82.12 -95.15
CA SER A 80 -19.54 -82.11 -96.60
C SER A 80 -21.07 -82.34 -96.70
N GLU A 81 -21.95 -81.60 -97.40
CA GLU A 81 -21.95 -80.95 -98.73
C GLU A 81 -22.27 -81.91 -99.90
N ALA A 82 -23.48 -81.77 -100.49
CA ALA A 82 -23.92 -82.41 -101.75
C ALA A 82 -25.18 -81.73 -102.34
N GLN A 83 -25.22 -81.57 -103.67
CA GLN A 83 -26.38 -81.16 -104.50
C GLN A 83 -26.83 -82.39 -105.34
N LEU A 84 -28.12 -82.72 -105.47
CA LEU A 84 -29.20 -82.16 -106.33
C LEU A 84 -29.10 -82.58 -107.83
N GLU A 85 -30.25 -82.97 -108.41
CA GLU A 85 -30.55 -83.21 -109.85
C GLU A 85 -29.94 -84.52 -110.47
N GLU A 86 -30.54 -85.22 -111.45
CA GLU A 86 -31.84 -85.09 -112.13
C GLU A 86 -32.35 -86.42 -112.78
N SER A 87 -33.62 -86.42 -113.24
CA SER A 87 -34.19 -87.04 -114.47
C SER A 87 -34.17 -88.57 -114.80
N GLU A 88 -35.40 -89.10 -114.99
CA GLU A 88 -35.89 -89.93 -116.13
C GLU A 88 -35.31 -91.33 -116.49
N SER A 89 -35.96 -92.21 -117.29
CA SER A 89 -37.39 -92.56 -117.51
C SER A 89 -37.51 -93.90 -118.30
N ALA A 90 -38.74 -94.32 -118.66
CA ALA A 90 -39.12 -95.30 -119.70
C ALA A 90 -38.99 -96.85 -119.49
N THR A 91 -40.13 -97.52 -119.69
CA THR A 91 -40.35 -98.94 -120.10
C THR A 91 -40.43 -99.03 -121.67
N PRO A 92 -40.70 -100.16 -122.41
CA PRO A 92 -41.36 -101.43 -122.01
C PRO A 92 -41.06 -102.78 -122.77
N SER A 93 -41.68 -103.87 -122.27
CA SER A 93 -42.41 -104.97 -122.99
C SER A 93 -41.85 -105.86 -124.15
N ILE A 94 -42.15 -107.18 -124.02
CA ILE A 94 -42.59 -108.15 -125.10
C ILE A 94 -41.46 -108.66 -126.07
N SER A 95 -41.36 -109.92 -126.57
CA SER A 95 -42.19 -111.16 -126.63
C SER A 95 -41.36 -112.48 -126.69
N SER A 96 -42.03 -113.64 -126.54
CA SER A 96 -41.58 -115.03 -126.90
C SER A 96 -42.14 -115.43 -128.31
N PRO A 97 -42.08 -116.69 -128.89
CA PRO A 97 -41.46 -117.97 -128.47
C PRO A 97 -40.81 -118.88 -129.60
N ASP A 98 -40.34 -120.07 -129.19
CA ASP A 98 -40.37 -121.43 -129.83
C ASP A 98 -39.75 -121.90 -131.19
N SER A 99 -38.89 -122.92 -131.06
CA SER A 99 -38.85 -124.24 -131.78
C SER A 99 -38.39 -124.47 -133.27
N THR A 100 -37.20 -125.11 -133.43
CA THR A 100 -36.83 -126.18 -134.43
C THR A 100 -36.90 -125.93 -135.97
N PRO A 101 -36.37 -126.81 -136.90
CA PRO A 101 -35.56 -128.06 -136.79
C PRO A 101 -34.24 -128.12 -137.64
N LEU A 102 -33.69 -129.35 -137.81
CA LEU A 102 -32.48 -129.84 -138.55
C LEU A 102 -32.63 -129.87 -140.11
N PRO A 103 -31.76 -130.50 -140.97
CA PRO A 103 -30.43 -131.19 -140.84
C PRO A 103 -29.33 -130.71 -141.88
N LEU A 104 -28.05 -131.16 -141.94
CA LEU A 104 -27.41 -132.40 -142.49
C LEU A 104 -25.85 -132.24 -142.32
N ARG A 105 -24.95 -133.20 -141.97
CA ARG A 105 -24.51 -134.51 -142.56
C ARG A 105 -23.67 -134.37 -143.87
N PRO A 106 -22.60 -135.18 -144.19
CA PRO A 106 -21.73 -136.16 -143.48
C PRO A 106 -20.22 -135.73 -143.43
N GLY A 107 -19.17 -136.50 -143.05
CA GLY A 107 -19.01 -137.85 -142.46
C GLY A 107 -17.62 -138.53 -142.75
N ARG A 108 -17.45 -139.80 -142.31
CA ARG A 108 -16.32 -140.77 -142.51
C ARG A 108 -15.03 -140.70 -141.64
N SER A 109 -14.93 -141.68 -140.72
CA SER A 109 -13.69 -142.41 -140.35
C SER A 109 -13.46 -143.59 -141.33
N PRO A 110 -12.30 -144.31 -141.31
CA PRO A 110 -12.40 -145.77 -141.05
C PRO A 110 -11.18 -146.51 -140.42
N TYR A 111 -11.48 -147.59 -139.65
CA TYR A 111 -10.68 -148.81 -139.30
C TYR A 111 -9.33 -148.69 -138.54
N GLY A 112 -8.95 -149.64 -137.65
CA GLY A 112 -9.69 -150.76 -137.03
C GLY A 112 -8.84 -152.01 -136.68
N LYS A 113 -9.46 -153.03 -136.03
CA LYS A 113 -8.96 -154.41 -135.72
C LYS A 113 -7.95 -154.50 -134.54
N ARG A 114 -7.80 -155.61 -133.77
CA ARG A 114 -8.32 -157.01 -133.85
C ARG A 114 -8.18 -157.77 -132.49
N ASN A 115 -9.11 -158.71 -132.19
CA ASN A 115 -8.94 -160.02 -131.48
C ASN A 115 -8.30 -160.12 -130.06
N SER A 116 -8.46 -161.20 -129.26
CA SER A 116 -9.54 -162.22 -129.04
C SER A 116 -9.11 -163.27 -127.98
N TYR A 117 -9.95 -163.64 -126.98
CA TYR A 117 -9.78 -164.90 -126.18
C TYR A 117 -11.06 -165.36 -125.42
N ALA A 118 -11.71 -166.44 -125.90
CA ALA A 118 -12.62 -167.41 -125.23
C ALA A 118 -13.10 -168.43 -126.33
N ALA A 119 -13.34 -169.73 -126.06
CA ALA A 119 -13.02 -170.79 -127.06
C ALA A 119 -13.99 -171.98 -127.39
N ALA A 120 -13.96 -172.44 -128.66
CA ALA A 120 -14.33 -173.76 -129.29
C ALA A 120 -14.01 -173.74 -130.86
N GLY A 121 -14.01 -174.79 -131.72
CA GLY A 121 -13.95 -176.27 -131.61
C GLY A 121 -14.63 -177.10 -132.76
N GLN A 122 -13.92 -177.67 -133.78
CA GLN A 122 -14.49 -178.57 -134.86
C GLN A 122 -13.42 -179.27 -135.79
N ALA A 123 -13.69 -180.44 -136.43
CA ALA A 123 -12.84 -181.10 -137.48
C ALA A 123 -13.43 -182.33 -138.26
N GLU A 124 -12.85 -182.68 -139.45
CA GLU A 124 -12.78 -184.01 -140.19
C GLU A 124 -14.06 -184.75 -140.73
N ARG A 125 -14.05 -185.78 -141.65
CA ARG A 125 -13.02 -186.49 -142.50
C ARG A 125 -13.50 -186.82 -143.97
N VAL A 126 -13.17 -187.99 -144.60
CA VAL A 126 -13.21 -188.18 -146.11
C VAL A 126 -13.81 -189.49 -146.76
N ALA A 127 -13.03 -190.49 -147.24
CA ALA A 127 -13.25 -191.18 -148.56
C ALA A 127 -13.74 -192.67 -148.61
N VAL A 128 -14.47 -193.07 -149.69
CA VAL A 128 -15.20 -194.37 -149.88
C VAL A 128 -15.52 -194.70 -151.39
N LEU A 129 -14.82 -195.63 -152.08
CA LEU A 129 -14.83 -195.74 -153.59
C LEU A 129 -15.23 -197.08 -154.27
N GLU A 130 -14.30 -197.90 -154.83
CA GLU A 130 -14.54 -198.76 -156.02
C GLU A 130 -15.74 -199.71 -156.02
N ARG A 131 -16.07 -200.35 -154.88
CA ARG A 131 -17.15 -201.37 -154.81
C ARG A 131 -18.54 -200.79 -155.16
N LYS A 132 -18.65 -199.45 -155.24
CA LYS A 132 -19.78 -198.72 -155.83
C LYS A 132 -20.00 -198.99 -157.32
N VAL A 133 -19.00 -199.28 -158.15
CA VAL A 133 -19.15 -199.18 -159.63
C VAL A 133 -20.16 -200.16 -160.24
N MET A 134 -20.06 -201.46 -159.93
CA MET A 134 -21.02 -202.45 -160.46
C MET A 134 -22.41 -202.31 -159.81
N ALA A 135 -22.46 -201.94 -158.53
CA ALA A 135 -23.71 -201.58 -157.86
C ALA A 135 -24.38 -200.41 -158.59
N LEU A 136 -23.64 -199.31 -158.81
CA LEU A 136 -24.08 -198.11 -159.52
C LEU A 136 -24.60 -198.37 -160.95
N MET A 137 -24.24 -199.47 -161.62
CA MET A 137 -24.81 -199.80 -162.93
C MET A 137 -26.20 -200.46 -162.85
N ALA A 138 -26.39 -201.41 -161.94
CA ALA A 138 -27.71 -202.00 -161.69
C ALA A 138 -28.64 -200.98 -161.00
N GLU A 139 -28.10 -200.26 -160.02
CA GLU A 139 -28.71 -199.13 -159.35
C GLU A 139 -29.04 -198.00 -160.35
N ASN A 140 -28.20 -197.70 -161.35
CA ASN A 140 -28.60 -196.73 -162.40
C ASN A 140 -29.79 -197.19 -163.24
N ARG A 141 -29.93 -198.49 -163.56
CA ARG A 141 -31.12 -198.96 -164.31
C ARG A 141 -32.38 -198.90 -163.47
N ILE A 142 -32.28 -199.23 -162.19
CA ILE A 142 -33.38 -199.10 -161.22
C ILE A 142 -33.70 -197.61 -161.00
N LEU A 143 -32.70 -196.73 -160.95
CA LEU A 143 -32.85 -195.28 -160.91
C LEU A 143 -33.44 -194.75 -162.21
N GLN A 144 -33.12 -195.29 -163.39
CA GLN A 144 -33.71 -194.87 -164.66
C GLN A 144 -35.21 -195.17 -164.70
N THR A 145 -35.64 -196.37 -164.30
CA THR A 145 -37.08 -196.70 -164.23
C THR A 145 -37.77 -195.90 -163.11
N ALA A 146 -37.20 -195.88 -161.90
CA ALA A 146 -37.76 -195.12 -160.77
C ALA A 146 -37.79 -193.59 -161.02
N PHE A 147 -36.82 -193.03 -161.76
CA PHE A 147 -36.83 -191.63 -162.19
C PHE A 147 -37.87 -191.40 -163.28
N SER A 148 -38.03 -192.31 -164.24
CA SER A 148 -39.10 -192.19 -165.25
C SER A 148 -40.50 -192.25 -164.61
N GLU A 149 -40.70 -193.11 -163.61
CA GLU A 149 -41.92 -193.14 -162.81
C GLU A 149 -42.07 -191.91 -161.93
N ALA A 150 -41.00 -191.44 -161.28
CA ALA A 150 -41.05 -190.22 -160.46
C ALA A 150 -41.38 -188.98 -161.30
N MET A 151 -40.84 -188.88 -162.52
CA MET A 151 -41.17 -187.81 -163.48
C MET A 151 -42.60 -187.96 -164.00
N ALA A 152 -43.09 -189.18 -164.26
CA ALA A 152 -44.49 -189.40 -164.64
C ALA A 152 -45.46 -189.00 -163.50
N ARG A 153 -45.16 -189.40 -162.26
CA ARG A 153 -45.92 -189.01 -161.05
C ARG A 153 -45.87 -187.50 -160.83
N LYS A 154 -44.70 -186.86 -160.99
CA LYS A 154 -44.57 -185.39 -160.87
C LYS A 154 -45.29 -184.64 -161.99
N ASN A 155 -45.33 -185.15 -163.21
CA ASN A 155 -46.12 -184.56 -164.29
C ASN A 155 -47.63 -184.70 -164.03
N ALA A 156 -48.08 -185.82 -163.42
CA ALA A 156 -49.46 -185.98 -162.97
C ALA A 156 -49.80 -185.00 -161.84
N GLU A 157 -48.99 -184.93 -160.78
CA GLU A 157 -49.15 -183.96 -159.68
C GLU A 157 -49.16 -182.51 -160.19
N VAL A 158 -48.30 -182.15 -161.14
CA VAL A 158 -48.27 -180.80 -161.75
C VAL A 158 -49.53 -180.53 -162.56
N SER A 159 -50.04 -181.49 -163.32
CA SER A 159 -51.32 -181.35 -164.05
C SER A 159 -52.52 -181.21 -163.10
N GLU A 160 -52.52 -181.95 -161.99
CA GLU A 160 -53.57 -181.91 -160.96
C GLU A 160 -53.54 -180.59 -160.17
N LEU A 161 -52.34 -180.11 -159.81
CA LEU A 161 -52.13 -178.79 -159.22
C LEU A 161 -52.48 -177.65 -160.18
N GLN A 162 -52.18 -177.77 -161.48
CA GLN A 162 -52.60 -176.77 -162.47
C GLN A 162 -54.12 -176.72 -162.64
N ALA A 163 -54.79 -177.88 -162.66
CA ALA A 163 -56.25 -177.95 -162.67
C ALA A 163 -56.84 -177.29 -161.42
N HIS A 164 -56.36 -177.65 -160.22
CA HIS A 164 -56.80 -177.07 -158.95
C HIS A 164 -56.53 -175.56 -158.86
N LEU A 165 -55.39 -175.08 -159.35
CA LEU A 165 -55.06 -173.65 -159.37
C LEU A 165 -55.98 -172.89 -160.33
N SER A 166 -56.27 -173.45 -161.51
CA SER A 166 -57.20 -172.83 -162.48
C SER A 166 -58.63 -172.73 -161.95
N GLY A 167 -59.11 -173.75 -161.22
CA GLY A 167 -60.39 -173.73 -160.54
C GLY A 167 -60.45 -172.66 -159.45
N ALA A 168 -59.45 -172.61 -158.56
CA ALA A 168 -59.37 -171.62 -157.50
C ALA A 168 -59.27 -170.17 -158.02
N VAL A 169 -58.57 -169.95 -159.13
CA VAL A 169 -58.53 -168.64 -159.82
C VAL A 169 -59.90 -168.28 -160.41
N GLY A 170 -60.64 -169.25 -160.95
CA GLY A 170 -62.02 -169.06 -161.41
C GLY A 170 -62.98 -168.64 -160.29
N GLU A 171 -62.94 -169.33 -159.15
CA GLU A 171 -63.76 -169.02 -157.96
C GLU A 171 -63.41 -167.65 -157.33
N LEU A 172 -62.12 -167.29 -157.30
CA LEU A 172 -61.71 -165.96 -156.86
C LEU A 172 -62.16 -164.86 -157.83
N SER A 173 -62.12 -165.13 -159.14
CA SER A 173 -62.58 -164.17 -160.16
C SER A 173 -64.08 -163.89 -160.08
N SER A 174 -64.93 -164.91 -159.90
CA SER A 174 -66.38 -164.69 -159.75
C SER A 174 -66.70 -163.93 -158.46
N ARG A 175 -66.06 -164.31 -157.34
CA ARG A 175 -66.28 -163.69 -156.04
C ARG A 175 -65.78 -162.24 -155.95
N GLN A 176 -64.73 -161.89 -156.70
CA GLN A 176 -64.32 -160.48 -156.86
C GLN A 176 -65.38 -159.68 -157.62
N GLN A 177 -65.93 -160.24 -158.71
CA GLN A 177 -66.96 -159.58 -159.52
C GLN A 177 -68.26 -159.33 -158.73
N GLU A 178 -68.66 -160.24 -157.84
CA GLU A 178 -69.77 -160.04 -156.89
C GLU A 178 -69.54 -158.87 -155.92
N LEU A 179 -68.32 -158.75 -155.37
CA LEU A 179 -67.97 -157.68 -154.43
C LEU A 179 -67.88 -156.30 -155.09
N GLU A 180 -67.35 -156.24 -156.32
CA GLU A 180 -67.29 -155.00 -157.10
C GLU A 180 -68.69 -154.51 -157.50
N ALA A 181 -69.62 -155.43 -157.79
CA ALA A 181 -71.04 -155.09 -158.03
C ALA A 181 -71.76 -154.57 -156.76
N ALA A 182 -71.39 -155.04 -155.57
CA ALA A 182 -71.99 -154.60 -154.30
C ALA A 182 -71.44 -153.27 -153.76
N ALA A 183 -70.19 -152.93 -154.10
CA ALA A 183 -69.48 -151.75 -153.60
C ALA A 183 -70.20 -150.38 -153.73
N PRO A 184 -70.83 -150.00 -154.86
CA PRO A 184 -71.45 -148.68 -155.00
C PRO A 184 -72.66 -148.49 -154.07
N LEU A 185 -73.45 -149.54 -153.80
CA LEU A 185 -74.64 -149.45 -152.95
C LEU A 185 -74.29 -149.18 -151.47
N LEU A 186 -73.15 -149.70 -151.02
CA LEU A 186 -72.65 -149.49 -149.65
C LEU A 186 -72.10 -148.07 -149.44
N ARG A 187 -71.50 -147.46 -150.47
CA ARG A 187 -71.01 -146.07 -150.40
C ARG A 187 -72.17 -145.08 -150.24
N LEU A 188 -73.23 -145.21 -151.04
CA LEU A 188 -74.40 -144.34 -150.99
C LEU A 188 -75.00 -144.26 -149.57
N ARG A 189 -75.21 -145.43 -148.94
CA ARG A 189 -75.75 -145.52 -147.57
C ARG A 189 -74.87 -144.85 -146.50
N LEU A 190 -73.55 -144.77 -146.69
CA LEU A 190 -72.64 -144.15 -145.71
C LEU A 190 -72.68 -142.62 -145.76
N ASP A 191 -72.87 -142.04 -146.95
CA ASP A 191 -72.92 -140.59 -147.09
C ASP A 191 -74.30 -140.01 -146.67
N ASP A 192 -75.38 -140.79 -146.79
CA ASP A 192 -76.69 -140.47 -146.18
C ASP A 192 -76.59 -140.30 -144.65
N PHE A 193 -75.96 -141.25 -143.94
CA PHE A 193 -75.76 -141.14 -142.48
C PHE A 193 -74.86 -139.95 -142.10
N ARG A 194 -73.86 -139.62 -142.91
CA ARG A 194 -73.00 -138.43 -142.69
C ARG A 194 -73.76 -137.13 -142.86
N ALA A 195 -74.71 -137.06 -143.80
CA ALA A 195 -75.55 -135.88 -143.98
C ALA A 195 -76.45 -135.66 -142.75
N GLN A 196 -77.07 -136.73 -142.23
CA GLN A 196 -77.96 -136.69 -141.06
C GLN A 196 -77.24 -136.21 -139.78
N LEU A 197 -75.98 -136.63 -139.58
CA LEU A 197 -75.16 -136.24 -138.42
C LEU A 197 -74.59 -134.81 -138.51
N ARG A 198 -74.76 -134.10 -139.63
CA ARG A 198 -74.13 -132.78 -139.85
C ARG A 198 -74.88 -131.62 -139.20
N ASP A 199 -76.17 -131.77 -138.94
CA ASP A 199 -76.95 -130.81 -138.14
C ASP A 199 -77.70 -131.50 -137.00
N LEU A 200 -77.11 -131.35 -135.81
CA LEU A 200 -77.59 -131.86 -134.53
C LEU A 200 -78.13 -130.73 -133.65
N ARG A 201 -78.25 -129.50 -134.16
CA ARG A 201 -78.85 -128.40 -133.42
C ARG A 201 -80.37 -128.52 -133.45
N VAL A 202 -80.98 -128.42 -132.28
CA VAL A 202 -82.42 -128.54 -132.06
C VAL A 202 -82.87 -127.35 -131.22
N SER A 203 -84.08 -126.86 -131.44
CA SER A 203 -84.70 -125.81 -130.62
C SER A 203 -85.32 -126.39 -129.34
N ASP A 204 -85.48 -125.58 -128.30
CA ASP A 204 -86.06 -126.01 -127.02
C ASP A 204 -87.40 -126.75 -127.17
N ALA A 205 -88.23 -126.36 -128.13
CA ALA A 205 -89.51 -127.01 -128.43
C ALA A 205 -89.33 -128.44 -128.96
N VAL A 206 -88.52 -128.62 -130.02
CA VAL A 206 -88.29 -129.95 -130.61
C VAL A 206 -87.47 -130.84 -129.67
N TYR A 207 -86.60 -130.26 -128.83
CA TYR A 207 -85.95 -130.96 -127.74
C TYR A 207 -86.96 -131.51 -126.72
N GLN A 208 -87.97 -130.72 -126.33
CA GLN A 208 -89.05 -131.19 -125.44
C GLN A 208 -89.89 -132.31 -126.10
N GLU A 209 -90.23 -132.17 -127.38
CA GLU A 209 -90.94 -133.19 -128.15
C GLU A 209 -90.16 -134.52 -128.19
N LEU A 210 -88.89 -134.50 -128.59
CA LEU A 210 -88.02 -135.68 -128.59
C LEU A 210 -87.83 -136.27 -127.18
N ARG A 211 -87.83 -135.42 -126.13
CA ARG A 211 -87.74 -135.87 -124.73
C ARG A 211 -89.03 -136.53 -124.21
N LEU A 212 -90.18 -136.34 -124.88
CA LEU A 212 -91.46 -136.98 -124.52
C LEU A 212 -91.68 -138.35 -125.21
N LEU A 213 -91.02 -138.64 -126.34
CA LEU A 213 -91.10 -139.96 -126.99
C LEU A 213 -90.55 -141.07 -126.06
N PRO A 214 -91.20 -142.25 -125.94
CA PRO A 214 -90.61 -143.43 -125.30
C PRO A 214 -89.23 -143.77 -125.88
N ARG A 215 -88.30 -144.27 -125.07
CA ARG A 215 -86.92 -144.55 -125.53
C ARG A 215 -86.88 -145.59 -126.63
N GLU A 216 -87.80 -146.54 -126.58
CA GLU A 216 -88.03 -147.62 -127.54
C GLU A 216 -88.42 -147.10 -128.93
N SER A 217 -88.88 -145.85 -129.05
CA SER A 217 -89.27 -145.21 -130.31
C SER A 217 -88.34 -144.07 -130.76
N ARG A 218 -87.24 -143.81 -130.05
CA ARG A 218 -86.26 -142.78 -130.45
C ARG A 218 -85.25 -143.38 -131.43
N THR A 219 -84.83 -142.60 -132.43
CA THR A 219 -83.65 -142.97 -133.21
C THR A 219 -82.38 -142.57 -132.45
N ALA A 220 -81.25 -143.22 -132.74
CA ALA A 220 -79.97 -142.85 -132.14
C ALA A 220 -79.55 -141.39 -132.45
N LEU A 221 -80.08 -140.80 -133.53
CA LEU A 221 -79.87 -139.39 -133.87
C LEU A 221 -80.56 -138.46 -132.86
N ASP A 222 -81.73 -138.86 -132.35
CA ASP A 222 -82.55 -138.06 -131.43
C ASP A 222 -81.94 -138.02 -130.03
N GLU A 223 -81.36 -139.12 -129.55
CA GLU A 223 -80.63 -139.13 -128.27
C GLU A 223 -79.37 -138.26 -128.32
N VAL A 224 -78.61 -138.29 -129.42
CA VAL A 224 -77.46 -137.40 -129.63
C VAL A 224 -77.90 -135.93 -129.66
N ARG A 225 -79.01 -135.62 -130.34
CA ARG A 225 -79.60 -134.27 -130.38
C ARG A 225 -80.03 -133.76 -129.00
N ILE A 226 -80.64 -134.62 -128.17
CA ILE A 226 -81.00 -134.31 -126.79
C ILE A 226 -79.76 -133.97 -125.96
N ALA A 227 -78.74 -134.83 -125.98
CA ALA A 227 -77.51 -134.63 -125.19
C ALA A 227 -76.72 -133.38 -125.61
N VAL A 228 -76.67 -133.08 -126.92
CA VAL A 228 -76.03 -131.85 -127.43
C VAL A 228 -76.80 -130.60 -127.02
N HIS A 229 -78.14 -130.65 -126.95
CA HIS A 229 -78.94 -129.53 -126.48
C HIS A 229 -78.74 -129.27 -124.98
N GLU A 230 -78.73 -130.31 -124.14
CA GLU A 230 -78.53 -130.22 -122.69
C GLU A 230 -77.18 -129.55 -122.37
N ALA A 231 -76.07 -130.07 -122.90
CA ALA A 231 -74.74 -129.47 -122.69
C ALA A 231 -74.62 -128.01 -123.21
N LEU A 232 -75.30 -127.67 -124.30
CA LEU A 232 -75.35 -126.29 -124.82
C LEU A 232 -76.23 -125.35 -123.98
N SER A 233 -77.18 -125.88 -123.20
CA SER A 233 -78.01 -125.10 -122.27
C SER A 233 -77.28 -124.83 -120.96
N GLU A 234 -76.58 -125.83 -120.43
CA GLU A 234 -75.72 -125.71 -119.23
C GLU A 234 -74.62 -124.68 -119.46
N SER A 235 -73.87 -124.79 -120.57
CA SER A 235 -72.80 -123.84 -120.92
C SER A 235 -73.29 -122.39 -121.10
N LYS A 236 -74.53 -122.18 -121.58
CA LYS A 236 -75.15 -120.84 -121.62
C LYS A 236 -75.46 -120.31 -120.22
N ALA A 237 -75.99 -121.15 -119.33
CA ALA A 237 -76.30 -120.76 -117.96
C ALA A 237 -75.03 -120.38 -117.19
N GLU A 238 -73.95 -121.16 -117.32
CA GLU A 238 -72.64 -120.83 -116.77
C GLU A 238 -72.09 -119.50 -117.32
N ALA A 239 -72.25 -119.23 -118.62
CA ALA A 239 -71.81 -117.98 -119.22
C ALA A 239 -72.54 -116.75 -118.66
N GLU A 240 -73.83 -116.83 -118.36
CA GLU A 240 -74.58 -115.73 -117.72
C GLU A 240 -74.28 -115.59 -116.22
N LEU A 241 -74.04 -116.70 -115.51
CA LEU A 241 -73.54 -116.66 -114.13
C LEU A 241 -72.16 -116.00 -114.05
N LEU A 242 -71.25 -116.29 -114.98
CA LEU A 242 -69.94 -115.65 -115.06
C LEU A 242 -70.04 -114.17 -115.47
N ARG A 243 -70.98 -113.79 -116.36
CA ARG A 243 -71.25 -112.38 -116.69
C ARG A 243 -71.73 -111.58 -115.49
N THR A 244 -72.68 -112.12 -114.73
CA THR A 244 -73.24 -111.46 -113.53
C THR A 244 -72.24 -111.45 -112.35
N ALA A 245 -71.36 -112.45 -112.24
CA ALA A 245 -70.22 -112.40 -111.34
C ALA A 245 -69.21 -111.31 -111.73
N ILE A 246 -68.91 -111.14 -113.04
CA ILE A 246 -67.99 -110.10 -113.52
C ILE A 246 -68.55 -108.68 -113.32
N THR A 247 -69.85 -108.45 -113.52
CA THR A 247 -70.45 -107.12 -113.28
C THR A 247 -70.46 -106.78 -111.79
N SER A 248 -70.89 -107.70 -110.92
CA SER A 248 -70.90 -107.48 -109.47
C SER A 248 -69.49 -107.34 -108.88
N ALA A 249 -68.49 -108.06 -109.39
CA ALA A 249 -67.08 -107.87 -109.03
C ALA A 249 -66.57 -106.47 -109.44
N ARG A 250 -66.92 -105.98 -110.63
CA ARG A 250 -66.55 -104.62 -111.07
C ARG A 250 -67.21 -103.54 -110.23
N GLU A 251 -68.50 -103.68 -109.92
CA GLU A 251 -69.19 -102.74 -109.04
C GLU A 251 -68.60 -102.70 -107.62
N THR A 252 -68.20 -103.85 -107.07
CA THR A 252 -67.57 -103.91 -105.74
C THR A 252 -66.15 -103.34 -105.75
N SER A 253 -65.37 -103.53 -106.81
CA SER A 253 -64.08 -102.84 -107.02
C SER A 253 -64.27 -101.32 -107.05
N ALA A 254 -65.17 -100.81 -107.90
CA ALA A 254 -65.44 -99.38 -108.01
C ALA A 254 -65.89 -98.76 -106.67
N ARG A 255 -66.80 -99.42 -105.93
CA ARG A 255 -67.22 -98.98 -104.59
C ARG A 255 -66.06 -98.95 -103.59
N ALA A 256 -65.14 -99.91 -103.66
CA ALA A 256 -63.94 -99.96 -102.81
C ALA A 256 -62.92 -98.88 -103.18
N GLU A 257 -62.73 -98.61 -104.47
CA GLU A 257 -61.87 -97.55 -104.99
C GLU A 257 -62.39 -96.16 -104.59
N ASP A 258 -63.70 -95.91 -104.73
CA ASP A 258 -64.36 -94.67 -104.27
C ASP A 258 -64.27 -94.50 -102.74
N ALA A 259 -64.34 -95.58 -101.97
CA ALA A 259 -64.19 -95.55 -100.52
C ALA A 259 -62.73 -95.25 -100.13
N ALA A 260 -61.76 -95.87 -100.81
CA ALA A 260 -60.34 -95.61 -100.61
C ALA A 260 -59.94 -94.19 -101.05
N ALA A 261 -60.54 -93.65 -102.10
CA ALA A 261 -60.37 -92.26 -102.53
C ALA A 261 -60.87 -91.27 -101.45
N ARG A 262 -62.07 -91.51 -100.90
CA ARG A 262 -62.62 -90.73 -99.77
C ARG A 262 -61.72 -90.81 -98.53
N ALA A 263 -61.32 -92.01 -98.12
CA ALA A 263 -60.44 -92.19 -96.96
C ALA A 263 -59.08 -91.48 -97.13
N ARG A 264 -58.49 -91.48 -98.33
CA ARG A 264 -57.26 -90.70 -98.64
C ARG A 264 -57.50 -89.20 -98.56
N ALA A 265 -58.62 -88.69 -99.07
CA ALA A 265 -58.97 -87.27 -99.01
C ALA A 265 -59.23 -86.80 -97.57
N GLU A 266 -59.86 -87.63 -96.74
CA GLU A 266 -60.07 -87.37 -95.31
C GLU A 266 -58.75 -87.41 -94.52
N ALA A 267 -57.88 -88.40 -94.79
CA ALA A 267 -56.55 -88.47 -94.20
C ALA A 267 -55.70 -87.23 -94.54
N ALA A 268 -55.72 -86.77 -95.80
CA ALA A 268 -55.01 -85.56 -96.23
C ALA A 268 -55.53 -84.30 -95.54
N ARG A 269 -56.86 -84.16 -95.39
CA ARG A 269 -57.48 -83.05 -94.63
C ARG A 269 -57.08 -83.08 -93.15
N ASN A 270 -57.07 -84.25 -92.53
CA ASN A 270 -56.68 -84.43 -91.14
C ASN A 270 -55.19 -84.12 -90.92
N ALA A 271 -54.32 -84.54 -91.84
CA ALA A 271 -52.89 -84.20 -91.80
C ALA A 271 -52.66 -82.67 -91.91
N ALA A 272 -53.34 -81.99 -92.85
CA ALA A 272 -53.28 -80.53 -92.94
C ALA A 272 -53.80 -79.83 -91.66
N ALA A 273 -54.91 -80.31 -91.10
CA ALA A 273 -55.47 -79.77 -89.85
C ALA A 273 -54.62 -80.05 -88.60
N LEU A 274 -53.72 -81.03 -88.64
CA LEU A 274 -52.68 -81.23 -87.61
C LEU A 274 -51.51 -80.28 -87.84
N ALA A 275 -51.01 -80.16 -89.07
CA ALA A 275 -49.90 -79.27 -89.41
C ALA A 275 -50.20 -77.78 -89.09
N GLU A 276 -51.43 -77.29 -89.31
CA GLU A 276 -51.80 -75.93 -88.88
C GLU A 276 -51.83 -75.80 -87.35
N ARG A 277 -52.32 -76.81 -86.61
CA ARG A 277 -52.30 -76.78 -85.13
C ARG A 277 -50.89 -76.85 -84.57
N GLU A 278 -49.98 -77.57 -85.21
CA GLU A 278 -48.57 -77.61 -84.83
C GLU A 278 -47.93 -76.23 -85.03
N LYS A 279 -48.22 -75.52 -86.12
CA LYS A 279 -47.81 -74.12 -86.32
C LYS A 279 -48.39 -73.17 -85.27
N ASP A 280 -49.69 -73.28 -84.97
CA ASP A 280 -50.33 -72.47 -83.93
C ASP A 280 -49.65 -72.69 -82.57
N LEU A 281 -49.32 -73.94 -82.23
CA LEU A 281 -48.62 -74.28 -81.00
C LEU A 281 -47.15 -73.80 -80.98
N THR A 282 -46.42 -73.84 -82.11
CA THR A 282 -45.08 -73.24 -82.19
C THR A 282 -45.15 -71.72 -82.02
N LEU A 283 -46.08 -71.03 -82.69
CA LEU A 283 -46.25 -69.57 -82.55
C LEU A 283 -46.65 -69.16 -81.13
N VAL A 284 -47.50 -69.95 -80.45
CA VAL A 284 -47.84 -69.72 -79.04
C VAL A 284 -46.66 -69.97 -78.12
N THR A 285 -45.86 -71.01 -78.33
CA THR A 285 -44.69 -71.30 -77.49
C THR A 285 -43.55 -70.30 -77.71
N GLU A 286 -43.27 -69.90 -78.95
CA GLU A 286 -42.35 -68.79 -79.28
C GLU A 286 -42.83 -67.47 -78.66
N GLY A 287 -44.13 -67.15 -78.76
CA GLY A 287 -44.72 -65.96 -78.16
C GLY A 287 -44.64 -65.94 -76.63
N MET A 288 -44.75 -67.10 -75.98
CA MET A 288 -44.55 -67.25 -74.53
C MET A 288 -43.07 -67.16 -74.15
N GLN A 289 -42.15 -67.77 -74.91
CA GLN A 289 -40.71 -67.68 -74.66
C GLN A 289 -40.22 -66.23 -74.80
N ALA A 290 -40.57 -65.55 -75.90
CA ALA A 290 -40.25 -64.14 -76.11
C ALA A 290 -40.87 -63.21 -75.04
N ARG A 291 -41.92 -63.64 -74.33
CA ARG A 291 -42.45 -62.94 -73.15
C ARG A 291 -41.64 -63.26 -71.88
N ILE A 292 -41.21 -64.49 -71.68
CA ILE A 292 -40.33 -64.90 -70.57
C ILE A 292 -39.00 -64.13 -70.66
N ASP A 293 -38.38 -64.10 -71.84
CA ASP A 293 -37.09 -63.43 -72.08
C ASP A 293 -37.19 -61.91 -71.81
N ARG A 294 -38.29 -61.26 -72.23
CA ARG A 294 -38.58 -59.85 -71.93
C ARG A 294 -38.72 -59.63 -70.42
N LEU A 295 -39.56 -60.43 -69.74
CA LEU A 295 -39.78 -60.31 -68.30
C LEU A 295 -38.50 -60.57 -67.48
N ALA A 296 -37.61 -61.44 -67.96
CA ALA A 296 -36.28 -61.64 -67.37
C ALA A 296 -35.43 -60.36 -67.51
N SER A 297 -35.34 -59.77 -68.71
CA SER A 297 -34.59 -58.53 -68.93
C SER A 297 -35.17 -57.32 -68.18
N GLU A 298 -36.50 -57.25 -68.00
CA GLU A 298 -37.18 -56.25 -67.20
C GLU A 298 -36.87 -56.42 -65.71
N LEU A 299 -36.81 -57.67 -65.22
CA LEU A 299 -36.44 -58.00 -63.84
C LEU A 299 -34.96 -57.66 -63.57
N GLU A 300 -34.03 -58.02 -64.45
CA GLU A 300 -32.61 -57.67 -64.34
C GLU A 300 -32.41 -56.14 -64.32
N SER A 301 -33.07 -55.42 -65.24
CA SER A 301 -33.07 -53.95 -65.28
C SER A 301 -33.61 -53.34 -63.98
N ALA A 302 -34.72 -53.87 -63.44
CA ALA A 302 -35.28 -53.45 -62.17
C ALA A 302 -34.34 -53.74 -60.99
N MET A 303 -33.67 -54.89 -60.96
CA MET A 303 -32.68 -55.24 -59.92
C MET A 303 -31.46 -54.31 -59.96
N VAL A 304 -30.91 -54.03 -61.15
CA VAL A 304 -29.80 -53.06 -61.31
C VAL A 304 -30.23 -51.66 -60.88
N SER A 305 -31.44 -51.23 -61.26
CA SER A 305 -32.02 -49.94 -60.84
C SER A 305 -32.20 -49.85 -59.31
N ALA A 306 -32.65 -50.92 -58.67
CA ALA A 306 -32.80 -51.01 -57.22
C ALA A 306 -31.42 -50.98 -56.51
N GLN A 307 -30.44 -51.72 -57.00
CA GLN A 307 -29.06 -51.70 -56.47
C GLN A 307 -28.41 -50.31 -56.61
N LEU A 308 -28.56 -49.67 -57.77
CA LEU A 308 -28.09 -48.31 -58.01
C LEU A 308 -28.77 -47.30 -57.07
N SER A 309 -30.06 -47.48 -56.80
CA SER A 309 -30.83 -46.64 -55.88
C SER A 309 -30.42 -46.83 -54.42
N ALA A 310 -30.15 -48.07 -54.00
CA ALA A 310 -29.61 -48.39 -52.68
C ALA A 310 -28.19 -47.83 -52.48
N ALA A 311 -27.32 -47.95 -53.48
CA ALA A 311 -25.97 -47.36 -53.47
C ALA A 311 -26.02 -45.82 -53.37
N LYS A 312 -26.92 -45.17 -54.12
CA LYS A 312 -27.19 -43.73 -53.99
C LYS A 312 -27.69 -43.36 -52.58
N GLY A 313 -28.59 -44.16 -52.01
CA GLY A 313 -29.06 -44.00 -50.62
C GLY A 313 -27.89 -43.98 -49.64
N ALA A 314 -27.06 -45.02 -49.65
CA ALA A 314 -25.87 -45.11 -48.80
C ALA A 314 -24.90 -43.93 -48.99
N MET A 315 -24.71 -43.43 -50.22
CA MET A 315 -23.92 -42.23 -50.47
C MET A 315 -24.57 -40.95 -49.90
N TYR A 316 -25.90 -40.81 -49.96
CA TYR A 316 -26.60 -39.68 -49.33
C TYR A 316 -26.53 -39.76 -47.80
N ASP A 317 -26.63 -40.96 -47.22
CA ASP A 317 -26.49 -41.17 -45.77
C ASP A 317 -25.05 -40.87 -45.30
N GLU A 318 -24.03 -41.27 -46.07
CA GLU A 318 -22.64 -40.94 -45.79
C GLU A 318 -22.36 -39.43 -45.92
N LEU A 319 -22.91 -38.77 -46.94
CA LEU A 319 -22.86 -37.32 -47.10
C LEU A 319 -23.61 -36.59 -45.97
N ARG A 320 -24.73 -37.13 -45.50
CA ARG A 320 -25.48 -36.62 -44.35
C ARG A 320 -24.67 -36.71 -43.07
N ALA A 321 -24.06 -37.86 -42.80
CA ALA A 321 -23.18 -38.05 -41.64
C ALA A 321 -21.96 -37.10 -41.68
N LYS A 322 -21.34 -36.90 -42.85
CA LYS A 322 -20.26 -35.91 -43.05
C LYS A 322 -20.74 -34.47 -42.83
N LEU A 323 -21.94 -34.11 -43.31
CA LEU A 323 -22.54 -32.79 -43.08
C LEU A 323 -22.78 -32.56 -41.58
N ASP A 324 -23.45 -33.48 -40.89
CA ASP A 324 -23.77 -33.33 -39.48
C ASP A 324 -22.51 -33.32 -38.59
N ALA A 325 -21.46 -34.07 -38.96
CA ALA A 325 -20.15 -34.00 -38.32
C ALA A 325 -19.47 -32.63 -38.51
N THR A 326 -19.45 -32.08 -39.73
CA THR A 326 -18.88 -30.75 -39.99
C THR A 326 -19.71 -29.63 -39.35
N VAL A 327 -21.02 -29.79 -39.20
CA VAL A 327 -21.87 -28.87 -38.42
C VAL A 327 -21.50 -28.89 -36.94
N ALA A 328 -21.29 -30.08 -36.35
CA ALA A 328 -20.84 -30.21 -34.96
C ALA A 328 -19.43 -29.63 -34.74
N GLU A 329 -18.52 -29.79 -35.71
CA GLU A 329 -17.19 -29.18 -35.67
C GLU A 329 -17.27 -27.65 -35.78
N ASN A 330 -18.08 -27.09 -36.68
CA ASN A 330 -18.31 -25.65 -36.77
C ASN A 330 -18.92 -25.07 -35.47
N GLN A 331 -19.83 -25.79 -34.81
CA GLN A 331 -20.36 -25.39 -33.49
C GLN A 331 -19.27 -25.38 -32.43
N ARG A 332 -18.40 -26.40 -32.39
CA ARG A 332 -17.23 -26.45 -31.50
C ARG A 332 -16.28 -25.28 -31.77
N LEU A 333 -15.98 -24.98 -33.03
CA LEU A 333 -15.12 -23.86 -33.42
C LEU A 333 -15.73 -22.51 -33.03
N ALA A 334 -17.04 -22.32 -33.21
CA ALA A 334 -17.74 -21.11 -32.77
C ALA A 334 -17.67 -20.90 -31.24
N VAL A 335 -17.73 -21.98 -30.45
CA VAL A 335 -17.48 -21.91 -28.99
C VAL A 335 -16.04 -21.53 -28.69
N VAL A 336 -15.06 -22.12 -29.39
CA VAL A 336 -13.63 -21.75 -29.23
C VAL A 336 -13.40 -20.28 -29.57
N GLU A 337 -13.91 -19.78 -30.70
CA GLU A 337 -13.85 -18.35 -31.04
C GLU A 337 -14.48 -17.45 -29.97
N ALA A 338 -15.65 -17.83 -29.44
CA ALA A 338 -16.32 -17.07 -28.40
C ALA A 338 -15.50 -17.04 -27.10
N THR A 339 -14.79 -18.13 -26.75
CA THR A 339 -13.84 -18.14 -25.62
C THR A 339 -12.59 -17.31 -25.92
N PHE A 340 -12.05 -17.37 -27.13
CA PHE A 340 -10.89 -16.56 -27.54
C PHE A 340 -11.20 -15.07 -27.47
N LYS A 341 -12.32 -14.62 -28.05
CA LYS A 341 -12.77 -13.22 -28.01
C LYS A 341 -13.03 -12.71 -26.58
N LYS A 342 -13.47 -13.58 -25.66
CA LYS A 342 -13.55 -13.26 -24.22
C LYS A 342 -12.16 -13.10 -23.58
N LEU A 343 -11.23 -14.02 -23.84
CA LEU A 343 -9.87 -13.94 -23.30
C LEU A 343 -9.09 -12.74 -23.87
N GLU A 344 -9.31 -12.39 -25.13
CA GLU A 344 -8.73 -11.22 -25.78
C GLU A 344 -9.26 -9.91 -25.19
N THR A 345 -10.58 -9.79 -24.99
CA THR A 345 -11.16 -8.61 -24.33
C THR A 345 -10.77 -8.51 -22.85
N GLN A 346 -10.64 -9.64 -22.15
CA GLN A 346 -10.11 -9.66 -20.78
C GLN A 346 -8.63 -9.24 -20.74
N ALA A 347 -7.76 -9.78 -21.60
CA ALA A 347 -6.36 -9.38 -21.67
C ALA A 347 -6.17 -7.90 -22.06
N ALA A 348 -7.09 -7.33 -22.85
CA ALA A 348 -7.11 -5.89 -23.13
C ALA A 348 -7.51 -5.06 -21.90
N GLN A 349 -8.49 -5.52 -21.11
CA GLN A 349 -8.86 -4.90 -19.83
C GLN A 349 -7.72 -4.99 -18.81
N ASP A 350 -7.10 -6.17 -18.65
CA ASP A 350 -5.98 -6.39 -17.74
C ASP A 350 -4.82 -5.43 -18.04
N ARG A 351 -4.44 -5.29 -19.32
CA ARG A 351 -3.45 -4.29 -19.78
C ARG A 351 -3.84 -2.86 -19.44
N ALA A 352 -5.11 -2.48 -19.61
CA ALA A 352 -5.58 -1.15 -19.24
C ALA A 352 -5.53 -0.90 -17.72
N THR A 353 -5.82 -1.92 -16.89
CA THR A 353 -5.62 -1.79 -15.43
C THR A 353 -4.15 -1.78 -15.04
N ALA A 354 -3.27 -2.44 -15.80
CA ALA A 354 -1.83 -2.43 -15.57
C ALA A 354 -1.25 -1.03 -15.82
N THR A 355 -1.52 -0.42 -16.98
CA THR A 355 -1.04 0.94 -17.28
C THR A 355 -1.66 1.99 -16.36
N GLN A 356 -2.91 1.80 -15.92
CA GLN A 356 -3.50 2.65 -14.88
C GLN A 356 -2.75 2.52 -13.53
N LYS A 357 -2.37 1.31 -13.12
CA LYS A 357 -1.60 1.06 -11.88
C LYS A 357 -0.17 1.59 -11.98
N GLU A 358 0.47 1.46 -13.14
CA GLU A 358 1.79 2.03 -13.42
C GLU A 358 1.73 3.56 -13.24
N HIS A 359 0.74 4.23 -13.85
CA HIS A 359 0.59 5.68 -13.71
C HIS A 359 0.25 6.13 -12.28
N THR A 360 -0.57 5.40 -11.52
CA THR A 360 -0.78 5.73 -10.09
C THR A 360 0.48 5.51 -9.25
N PHE A 361 1.32 4.52 -9.60
CA PHE A 361 2.61 4.30 -8.95
C PHE A 361 3.63 5.42 -9.26
N GLU A 362 3.66 5.94 -10.50
CA GLU A 362 4.46 7.11 -10.87
C GLU A 362 4.09 8.33 -10.01
N ILE A 363 2.79 8.64 -9.89
CA ILE A 363 2.30 9.76 -9.07
C ILE A 363 2.69 9.56 -7.60
N LEU A 364 2.46 8.37 -7.03
CA LEU A 364 2.84 8.07 -5.64
C LEU A 364 4.36 8.13 -5.42
N MET A 365 5.18 7.80 -6.42
CA MET A 365 6.63 7.98 -6.38
C MET A 365 7.03 9.45 -6.41
N MET A 366 6.34 10.30 -7.18
CA MET A 366 6.56 11.75 -7.17
C MET A 366 6.14 12.37 -5.83
N ASP A 367 4.98 12.00 -5.29
CA ASP A 367 4.50 12.46 -3.98
C ASP A 367 5.44 12.03 -2.86
N LYS A 368 5.90 10.76 -2.86
CA LYS A 368 6.93 10.28 -1.94
C LYS A 368 8.21 11.12 -2.04
N ALA A 369 8.67 11.43 -3.25
CA ALA A 369 9.89 12.22 -3.45
C ALA A 369 9.71 13.69 -3.01
N TYR A 370 8.52 14.26 -3.15
CA TYR A 370 8.18 15.58 -2.62
C TYR A 370 8.14 15.58 -1.09
N LEU A 371 7.41 14.65 -0.48
CA LEU A 371 7.28 14.52 0.97
C LEU A 371 8.61 14.22 1.64
N THR A 372 9.48 13.41 1.02
CA THR A 372 10.85 13.14 1.53
C THR A 372 11.65 14.45 1.61
N LYS A 373 11.68 15.24 0.53
CA LYS A 373 12.34 16.56 0.51
C LYS A 373 11.75 17.54 1.53
N GLN A 374 10.44 17.48 1.78
CA GLN A 374 9.79 18.30 2.81
C GLN A 374 10.20 17.87 4.22
N VAL A 375 10.30 16.56 4.49
CA VAL A 375 10.81 16.03 5.76
C VAL A 375 12.28 16.38 5.97
N ASP A 376 13.13 16.23 4.95
CA ASP A 376 14.55 16.60 5.01
C ASP A 376 14.72 18.11 5.32
N PHE A 377 13.95 18.97 4.64
CA PHE A 377 13.95 20.41 4.87
C PHE A 377 13.50 20.79 6.29
N LEU A 378 12.45 20.14 6.81
CA LEU A 378 11.97 20.35 8.18
C LEU A 378 12.97 19.83 9.23
N ALA A 379 13.62 18.69 8.99
CA ALA A 379 14.69 18.17 9.84
C ALA A 379 15.90 19.12 9.88
N ASP A 380 16.26 19.73 8.75
CA ASP A 380 17.32 20.75 8.70
C ASP A 380 16.91 22.10 9.31
N GLN A 381 15.62 22.44 9.36
CA GLN A 381 15.14 23.56 10.17
C GLN A 381 15.18 23.23 11.66
N GLN A 382 14.75 22.03 12.06
CA GLN A 382 14.80 21.55 13.44
C GLN A 382 16.24 21.58 13.97
N ARG A 383 17.21 20.97 13.26
CA ARG A 383 18.64 20.99 13.62
C ARG A 383 19.19 22.40 13.84
N LYS A 384 18.76 23.38 13.02
CA LYS A 384 19.16 24.79 13.15
C LYS A 384 18.58 25.41 14.41
N LEU A 385 17.29 25.18 14.70
CA LEU A 385 16.62 25.67 15.90
C LEU A 385 17.18 25.03 17.18
N GLU A 386 17.53 23.74 17.15
CA GLU A 386 18.21 23.01 18.23
C GLU A 386 19.59 23.60 18.51
N ALA A 387 20.43 23.81 17.49
CA ALA A 387 21.73 24.46 17.65
C ALA A 387 21.61 25.92 18.14
N GLU A 388 20.57 26.64 17.71
CA GLU A 388 20.23 27.98 18.19
C GLU A 388 19.74 27.99 19.66
N LEU A 389 19.05 26.92 20.09
CA LEU A 389 18.61 26.72 21.46
C LEU A 389 19.79 26.40 22.37
N GLU A 390 20.63 25.43 22.00
CA GLU A 390 21.90 25.13 22.70
C GLU A 390 22.76 26.39 22.87
N LEU A 391 22.86 27.23 21.84
CA LEU A 391 23.64 28.48 21.91
C LEU A 391 23.00 29.51 22.86
N ARG A 392 21.67 29.53 23.01
CA ARG A 392 20.98 30.36 24.00
C ARG A 392 21.15 29.80 25.41
N GLU A 393 21.09 28.49 25.61
CA GLU A 393 21.34 27.83 26.91
C GLU A 393 22.78 28.01 27.39
N LYS A 394 23.76 27.87 26.50
CA LYS A 394 25.19 28.16 26.78
C LYS A 394 25.40 29.63 27.18
N LYS A 395 24.64 30.56 26.59
CA LYS A 395 24.64 31.97 27.00
C LYS A 395 23.93 32.19 28.34
N LEU A 396 22.81 31.52 28.60
CA LEU A 396 22.08 31.63 29.88
C LEU A 396 22.90 31.08 31.05
N THR A 397 23.57 29.94 30.87
CA THR A 397 24.45 29.34 31.88
C THR A 397 25.65 30.23 32.17
N GLU A 398 26.30 30.80 31.15
CA GLU A 398 27.40 31.77 31.30
C GLU A 398 26.95 33.08 31.98
N VAL A 399 25.82 33.66 31.58
CA VAL A 399 25.25 34.83 32.26
C VAL A 399 24.86 34.52 33.71
N THR A 400 24.37 33.30 34.00
CA THR A 400 24.10 32.86 35.38
C THR A 400 25.38 32.71 36.20
N ARG A 401 26.46 32.19 35.60
CA ARG A 401 27.80 32.12 36.22
C ARG A 401 28.32 33.52 36.55
N GLN A 402 28.28 34.44 35.58
CA GLN A 402 28.71 35.83 35.76
C GLN A 402 27.87 36.57 36.82
N LYS A 403 26.54 36.36 36.84
CA LYS A 403 25.65 36.89 37.88
C LYS A 403 26.06 36.38 39.27
N ASN A 404 26.30 35.08 39.41
CA ASN A 404 26.69 34.48 40.69
C ASN A 404 28.06 35.00 41.15
N GLU A 405 29.05 35.08 40.25
CA GLU A 405 30.35 35.67 40.55
C GLU A 405 30.27 37.15 40.97
N LEU A 406 29.41 37.95 40.32
CA LEU A 406 29.19 39.35 40.70
C LEU A 406 28.47 39.46 42.05
N PHE A 407 27.55 38.55 42.35
CA PHE A 407 26.89 38.46 43.65
C PHE A 407 27.88 38.05 44.76
N GLU A 408 28.74 37.05 44.52
CA GLU A 408 29.83 36.68 45.44
C GLU A 408 30.80 37.83 45.67
N LYS A 409 31.22 38.54 44.61
CA LYS A 409 32.08 39.73 44.71
C LYS A 409 31.39 40.86 45.49
N LEU A 410 30.08 41.05 45.33
CA LEU A 410 29.28 42.01 46.11
C LEU A 410 29.21 41.60 47.59
N MET A 411 28.85 40.35 47.91
CA MET A 411 28.81 39.86 49.29
C MET A 411 30.19 39.89 49.97
N ALA A 412 31.27 39.63 49.23
CA ALA A 412 32.64 39.80 49.71
C ALA A 412 32.98 41.29 49.98
N ALA A 413 32.55 42.19 49.09
CA ALA A 413 32.73 43.63 49.28
C ALA A 413 31.89 44.19 50.45
N GLU A 414 30.66 43.71 50.65
CA GLU A 414 29.80 44.13 51.76
C GLU A 414 30.29 43.58 53.11
N THR A 415 30.74 42.32 53.17
CA THR A 415 31.35 41.78 54.40
C THR A 415 32.72 42.41 54.69
N LEU A 416 33.46 42.86 53.68
CA LEU A 416 34.66 43.67 53.88
C LEU A 416 34.32 45.11 54.33
N ARG A 417 33.27 45.72 53.76
CA ARG A 417 32.75 47.04 54.19
C ARG A 417 32.33 46.99 55.66
N GLY A 418 31.51 46.01 56.05
CA GLY A 418 31.07 45.80 57.44
C GLY A 418 32.25 45.66 58.41
N ARG A 419 33.24 44.80 58.10
CA ARG A 419 34.46 44.68 58.91
C ARG A 419 35.25 45.99 59.01
N ASN A 420 35.33 46.76 57.92
CA ASN A 420 36.01 48.06 57.93
C ASN A 420 35.25 49.12 58.72
N GLU A 421 33.91 49.09 58.69
CA GLU A 421 33.02 49.94 59.50
C GLU A 421 33.10 49.55 60.99
N GLU A 422 33.09 48.27 61.32
CA GLU A 422 33.34 47.74 62.68
C GLU A 422 34.71 48.17 63.22
N VAL A 423 35.79 47.97 62.44
CA VAL A 423 37.16 48.38 62.83
C VAL A 423 37.27 49.89 62.96
N ARG A 424 36.56 50.66 62.14
CA ARG A 424 36.49 52.13 62.26
C ARG A 424 35.76 52.54 63.55
N LEU A 425 34.59 51.96 63.82
CA LEU A 425 33.82 52.23 65.03
C LEU A 425 34.58 51.82 66.29
N GLN A 426 35.30 50.70 66.28
CA GLN A 426 36.19 50.29 67.37
C GLN A 426 37.33 51.32 67.60
N LYS A 427 37.92 51.87 66.54
CA LYS A 427 38.94 52.93 66.65
C LYS A 427 38.37 54.24 67.16
N GLU A 428 37.20 54.66 66.67
CA GLU A 428 36.52 55.87 67.14
C GLU A 428 36.07 55.74 68.60
N LEU A 429 35.58 54.57 69.02
CA LEU A 429 35.22 54.26 70.39
C LEU A 429 36.44 54.21 71.31
N ALA A 430 37.54 53.58 70.88
CA ALA A 430 38.80 53.58 71.63
C ALA A 430 39.39 54.99 71.78
N ALA A 431 39.36 55.82 70.72
CA ALA A 431 39.81 57.20 70.79
C ALA A 431 38.91 58.07 71.70
N LEU A 432 37.60 57.79 71.75
CA LEU A 432 36.68 58.43 72.72
C LEU A 432 36.94 57.97 74.16
N GLN A 433 37.27 56.69 74.38
CA GLN A 433 37.69 56.18 75.69
C GLN A 433 39.02 56.81 76.13
N GLU A 434 40.05 56.79 75.29
CA GLU A 434 41.35 57.43 75.57
C GLU A 434 41.18 58.92 75.87
N ARG A 435 40.39 59.64 75.06
CA ARG A 435 40.09 61.05 75.29
C ARG A 435 39.34 61.31 76.59
N THR A 436 38.31 60.51 76.90
CA THR A 436 37.57 60.68 78.17
C THR A 436 38.41 60.30 79.39
N HIS A 437 39.34 59.35 79.27
CA HIS A 437 40.36 59.10 80.29
C HIS A 437 41.31 60.29 80.46
N ALA A 438 41.84 60.85 79.36
CA ALA A 438 42.71 62.03 79.41
C ALA A 438 41.99 63.27 79.96
N ASP A 439 40.73 63.52 79.59
CA ASP A 439 39.91 64.61 80.12
C ASP A 439 39.62 64.39 81.63
N LEU A 440 39.39 63.14 82.08
CA LEU A 440 39.23 62.82 83.50
C LEU A 440 40.53 62.96 84.32
N GLU A 441 41.68 62.59 83.75
CA GLU A 441 42.99 62.80 84.38
C GLU A 441 43.33 64.29 84.45
N LYS A 442 43.06 65.03 83.38
CA LYS A 442 43.17 66.48 83.36
C LYS A 442 42.30 67.13 84.44
N ILE A 443 41.04 66.74 84.59
CA ILE A 443 40.16 67.24 85.66
C ILE A 443 40.73 66.91 87.05
N ARG A 444 41.31 65.71 87.27
CA ARG A 444 41.97 65.35 88.53
C ARG A 444 43.20 66.23 88.82
N VAL A 445 44.00 66.53 87.80
CA VAL A 445 45.16 67.43 87.93
C VAL A 445 44.71 68.87 88.18
N GLU A 446 43.80 69.41 87.36
CA GLU A 446 43.30 70.78 87.49
C GLU A 446 42.60 71.03 88.85
N THR A 447 41.89 70.03 89.39
CA THR A 447 41.27 70.11 90.72
C THR A 447 42.30 69.98 91.85
N ALA A 448 43.29 69.08 91.74
CA ALA A 448 44.40 69.00 92.70
C ALA A 448 45.22 70.31 92.71
N GLU A 449 45.53 70.87 91.55
CA GLU A 449 46.19 72.17 91.41
C GLU A 449 45.33 73.33 91.93
N ALA A 450 44.01 73.26 91.81
CA ALA A 450 43.10 74.26 92.37
C ALA A 450 43.13 74.23 93.90
N TYR A 451 43.03 73.03 94.50
CA TYR A 451 43.18 72.87 95.95
C TYR A 451 44.58 73.24 96.45
N GLU A 452 45.64 72.98 95.67
CA GLU A 452 46.98 73.47 96.01
C GLU A 452 47.08 74.99 95.93
N ARG A 453 46.51 75.63 94.90
CA ARG A 453 46.48 77.10 94.77
C ARG A 453 45.69 77.74 95.91
N GLU A 454 44.54 77.19 96.26
CA GLU A 454 43.75 77.63 97.42
C GLU A 454 44.49 77.43 98.73
N ALA A 455 45.13 76.26 98.93
CA ALA A 455 45.93 75.99 100.13
C ALA A 455 47.20 76.85 100.24
N ARG A 456 47.78 77.30 99.12
CA ARG A 456 48.88 78.29 99.09
C ARG A 456 48.35 79.68 99.46
N LEU A 457 47.28 80.14 98.79
CA LEU A 457 46.63 81.43 99.07
C LEU A 457 46.17 81.55 100.53
N LEU A 458 45.60 80.49 101.12
CA LEU A 458 45.19 80.48 102.53
C LEU A 458 46.38 80.53 103.50
N ARG A 459 47.57 80.04 103.12
CA ARG A 459 48.81 80.21 103.90
C ARG A 459 49.33 81.64 103.77
N GLU A 460 49.39 82.17 102.54
CA GLU A 460 49.81 83.55 102.26
C GLU A 460 48.93 84.58 102.97
N LEU A 461 47.60 84.40 102.96
CA LEU A 461 46.65 85.25 103.69
C LEU A 461 46.80 85.11 105.22
N ARG A 462 47.03 83.89 105.73
CA ARG A 462 47.32 83.66 107.15
C ARG A 462 48.61 84.38 107.56
N ASP A 463 49.66 84.31 106.75
CA ASP A 463 50.97 84.83 107.07
C ASP A 463 51.00 86.36 106.95
N ALA A 464 50.33 86.93 105.94
CA ALA A 464 50.06 88.36 105.85
C ALA A 464 49.25 88.88 107.07
N ALA A 465 48.21 88.16 107.49
CA ALA A 465 47.46 88.52 108.70
C ALA A 465 48.29 88.40 109.99
N GLN A 466 49.25 87.47 110.05
CA GLN A 466 50.22 87.40 111.15
C GLN A 466 51.20 88.57 111.12
N GLU A 467 51.72 88.96 109.95
CA GLU A 467 52.53 90.17 109.82
C GLU A 467 51.77 91.43 110.23
N GLU A 468 50.52 91.60 109.79
CA GLU A 468 49.69 92.74 110.18
C GLU A 468 49.40 92.73 111.69
N ALA A 469 49.13 91.57 112.28
CA ALA A 469 48.96 91.44 113.73
C ALA A 469 50.26 91.77 114.51
N LEU A 470 51.44 91.44 113.97
CA LEU A 470 52.73 91.82 114.54
C LEU A 470 53.01 93.33 114.36
N ARG A 471 52.72 93.89 113.19
CA ARG A 471 52.84 95.32 112.86
C ARG A 471 51.93 96.17 113.75
N ALA A 472 50.69 95.72 113.98
CA ALA A 472 49.74 96.34 114.91
C ALA A 472 50.18 96.23 116.38
N LYS A 473 50.75 95.10 116.81
CA LYS A 473 51.35 94.96 118.15
C LYS A 473 52.55 95.89 118.35
N GLY A 474 53.39 96.05 117.33
CA GLY A 474 54.49 97.01 117.33
C GLY A 474 54.00 98.45 117.49
N ALA A 475 53.06 98.88 116.64
CA ALA A 475 52.45 100.21 116.74
C ALA A 475 51.74 100.46 118.08
N LEU A 476 51.11 99.43 118.67
CA LEU A 476 50.49 99.53 119.99
C LEU A 476 51.53 99.70 121.11
N ALA A 477 52.66 98.97 121.05
CA ALA A 477 53.76 99.13 122.01
C ALA A 477 54.46 100.49 121.87
N GLU A 478 54.63 100.98 120.64
CA GLU A 478 55.13 102.34 120.39
C GLU A 478 54.18 103.41 120.94
N LEU A 479 52.87 103.25 120.73
CA LEU A 479 51.85 104.17 121.24
C LEU A 479 51.77 104.15 122.78
N GLN A 480 51.94 102.98 123.41
CA GLN A 480 52.09 102.86 124.87
C GLN A 480 53.36 103.59 125.36
N GLY A 481 54.51 103.37 124.74
CA GLY A 481 55.75 104.07 125.08
C GLY A 481 55.69 105.58 124.83
N LEU A 482 54.89 106.05 123.87
CA LEU A 482 54.58 107.48 123.68
C LEU A 482 53.64 108.01 124.77
N HIS A 483 52.65 107.24 125.21
CA HIS A 483 51.77 107.61 126.31
C HIS A 483 52.52 107.69 127.66
N GLU A 484 53.44 106.76 127.93
CA GLU A 484 54.35 106.81 129.08
C GLU A 484 55.24 108.05 129.05
N LYS A 485 55.86 108.36 127.90
CA LYS A 485 56.64 109.60 127.73
C LYS A 485 55.80 110.86 127.92
N ALA A 486 54.57 110.88 127.41
CA ALA A 486 53.66 112.02 127.54
C ALA A 486 53.16 112.22 128.98
N THR A 487 52.87 111.14 129.72
CA THR A 487 52.45 111.20 131.13
C THR A 487 53.60 111.58 132.05
N LEU A 488 54.83 111.11 131.80
CA LEU A 488 56.03 111.60 132.48
C LEU A 488 56.29 113.09 132.21
N ALA A 489 56.22 113.53 130.95
CA ALA A 489 56.37 114.95 130.60
C ALA A 489 55.27 115.83 131.24
N HIS A 490 54.02 115.34 131.30
CA HIS A 490 52.95 116.03 132.01
C HIS A 490 53.24 116.13 133.52
N ALA A 491 53.75 115.06 134.15
CA ALA A 491 54.11 115.10 135.57
C ALA A 491 55.26 116.09 135.86
N GLU A 492 56.27 116.18 134.98
CA GLU A 492 57.31 117.21 135.08
C GLU A 492 56.77 118.63 134.92
N ILE A 493 55.84 118.85 133.98
CA ILE A 493 55.19 120.15 133.75
C ILE A 493 54.32 120.54 134.95
N SER A 494 53.49 119.63 135.47
CA SER A 494 52.71 119.85 136.69
C SER A 494 53.61 120.23 137.86
N ARG A 495 54.67 119.47 138.12
CA ARG A 495 55.65 119.78 139.18
C ARG A 495 56.33 121.14 138.97
N ARG A 496 56.68 121.52 137.74
CA ARG A 496 57.25 122.86 137.45
C ARG A 496 56.24 123.98 137.72
N LEU A 497 54.98 123.79 137.35
CA LEU A 497 53.91 124.76 137.61
C LEU A 497 53.61 124.88 139.11
N GLU A 498 53.57 123.78 139.85
CA GLU A 498 53.45 123.77 141.31
C GLU A 498 54.61 124.53 141.97
N GLN A 499 55.86 124.28 141.54
CA GLN A 499 57.03 125.01 142.01
C GLN A 499 56.96 126.52 141.70
N GLN A 500 56.48 126.90 140.51
CA GLN A 500 56.25 128.31 140.16
C GLN A 500 55.14 128.96 141.00
N VAL A 501 54.03 128.24 141.26
CA VAL A 501 52.95 128.73 142.13
C VAL A 501 53.44 128.94 143.56
N VAL A 502 54.23 128.01 144.11
CA VAL A 502 54.85 128.18 145.45
C VAL A 502 55.82 129.36 145.46
N ALA A 503 56.68 129.51 144.45
CA ALA A 503 57.60 130.64 144.34
C ALA A 503 56.87 131.99 144.29
N LEU A 504 55.85 132.13 143.43
CA LEU A 504 55.01 133.32 143.33
C LEU A 504 54.23 133.60 144.61
N GLN A 505 53.78 132.57 145.34
CA GLN A 505 53.17 132.73 146.66
C GLN A 505 54.17 133.23 147.71
N THR A 506 55.43 132.77 147.69
CA THR A 506 56.48 133.30 148.59
C THR A 506 56.85 134.73 148.24
N GLU A 507 56.98 135.07 146.95
CA GLU A 507 57.27 136.42 146.48
C GLU A 507 56.13 137.39 146.82
N LEU A 508 54.86 136.99 146.64
CA LEU A 508 53.69 137.79 147.01
C LEU A 508 53.60 137.99 148.54
N LYS A 509 53.94 136.99 149.36
CA LYS A 509 54.09 137.13 150.82
C LYS A 509 55.19 138.11 151.19
N GLN A 510 56.33 138.06 150.52
CA GLN A 510 57.42 139.02 150.72
C GLN A 510 57.00 140.44 150.32
N LYS A 511 56.37 140.63 149.16
CA LYS A 511 55.91 141.94 148.68
C LYS A 511 54.78 142.53 149.54
N THR A 512 53.92 141.71 150.13
CA THR A 512 52.92 142.18 151.11
C THR A 512 53.54 142.55 152.46
N PHE A 513 54.62 141.87 152.90
CA PHE A 513 55.40 142.30 154.06
C PHE A 513 56.18 143.60 153.80
N GLU A 514 56.83 143.72 152.63
CA GLU A 514 57.49 144.98 152.22
C GLU A 514 56.48 146.15 152.18
N LEU A 515 55.28 145.94 151.62
CA LEU A 515 54.21 146.95 151.61
C LEU A 515 53.68 147.28 153.02
N SER A 516 53.61 146.33 153.95
CA SER A 516 53.20 146.63 155.33
C SER A 516 54.26 147.45 156.06
N HIS A 517 55.55 147.14 155.86
CA HIS A 517 56.66 147.93 156.39
C HIS A 517 56.68 149.35 155.80
N PHE A 518 56.52 149.51 154.49
CA PHE A 518 56.43 150.83 153.85
C PHE A 518 55.26 151.67 154.39
N LYS A 519 54.10 151.07 154.67
CA LYS A 519 52.96 151.79 155.29
C LYS A 519 53.28 152.33 156.68
N VAL A 520 54.02 151.57 157.49
CA VAL A 520 54.49 152.05 158.82
C VAL A 520 55.46 153.22 158.65
N VAL A 521 56.46 153.08 157.77
CA VAL A 521 57.44 154.15 157.51
C VAL A 521 56.77 155.42 156.98
N VAL A 522 55.75 155.32 156.11
CA VAL A 522 54.99 156.48 155.64
C VAL A 522 54.26 157.18 156.80
N ALA A 523 53.56 156.43 157.66
CA ALA A 523 52.87 157.02 158.82
C ALA A 523 53.85 157.71 159.81
N GLU A 524 55.06 157.17 160.00
CA GLU A 524 56.13 157.82 160.76
C GLU A 524 56.61 159.12 160.11
N LYS A 525 56.71 159.16 158.78
CA LYS A 525 57.07 160.38 158.03
C LYS A 525 55.96 161.42 158.06
N GLU A 526 54.69 161.02 157.97
CA GLU A 526 53.54 161.93 158.11
C GLU A 526 53.51 162.59 159.51
N GLN A 527 53.77 161.82 160.58
CA GLN A 527 53.96 162.41 161.92
C GLN A 527 55.14 163.38 161.99
N LEU A 528 56.26 163.07 161.36
CA LEU A 528 57.43 163.96 161.31
C LEU A 528 57.10 165.27 160.59
N VAL A 529 56.42 165.22 159.44
CA VAL A 529 55.97 166.40 158.69
C VAL A 529 55.00 167.25 159.51
N GLY A 530 54.06 166.62 160.23
CA GLY A 530 53.17 167.33 161.16
C GLY A 530 53.92 168.07 162.27
N ARG A 531 54.96 167.46 162.87
CA ARG A 531 55.81 168.10 163.87
C ARG A 531 56.62 169.27 163.28
N THR A 532 57.17 169.14 162.08
CA THR A 532 57.92 170.22 161.43
C THR A 532 57.03 171.39 160.99
N ASN A 533 55.77 171.13 160.61
CA ASN A 533 54.83 172.18 160.30
C ASN A 533 54.45 172.99 161.55
N MET A 534 54.12 172.32 162.67
CA MET A 534 53.90 173.00 163.96
C MET A 534 55.14 173.79 164.43
N GLN A 535 56.36 173.32 164.13
CA GLN A 535 57.59 174.11 164.40
C GLN A 535 57.73 175.33 163.48
N ASN A 536 57.37 175.22 162.19
CA ASN A 536 57.37 176.35 161.26
C ASN A 536 56.33 177.41 161.62
N GLU A 537 55.11 176.99 161.99
CA GLU A 537 54.06 177.88 162.51
C GLU A 537 54.53 178.61 163.78
N LEU A 538 55.07 177.90 164.76
CA LEU A 538 55.64 178.48 165.98
C LEU A 538 56.84 179.42 165.71
N LEU A 539 57.60 179.19 164.64
CA LEU A 539 58.69 180.07 164.22
C LEU A 539 58.17 181.31 163.47
N GLN A 540 57.11 181.19 162.68
CA GLN A 540 56.43 182.30 162.03
C GLN A 540 55.75 183.23 163.07
N ASP A 541 55.08 182.68 164.07
CA ASP A 541 54.52 183.43 165.20
C ASP A 541 55.60 184.17 165.98
N LYS A 542 56.73 183.51 166.26
CA LYS A 542 57.90 184.15 166.89
C LYS A 542 58.49 185.25 166.02
N LEU A 543 58.54 185.08 164.70
CA LEU A 543 59.00 186.11 163.75
C LEU A 543 58.06 187.32 163.72
N SER A 544 56.74 187.09 163.77
CA SER A 544 55.74 188.15 163.90
C SER A 544 55.96 188.97 165.17
N VAL A 545 56.00 188.31 166.33
CA VAL A 545 56.25 188.95 167.64
C VAL A 545 57.63 189.62 167.71
N LEU A 546 58.64 189.11 167.00
CA LEU A 546 59.97 189.75 166.91
C LEU A 546 59.96 190.97 165.98
N MET A 547 59.25 190.96 164.86
CA MET A 547 59.09 192.13 164.00
C MET A 547 58.32 193.26 164.70
N ASP A 548 57.26 192.94 165.43
CA ASP A 548 56.49 193.95 166.17
C ASP A 548 57.30 194.53 167.34
N LYS A 549 58.13 193.72 168.02
CA LYS A 549 59.09 194.21 169.02
C LYS A 549 60.25 195.01 168.40
N TYR A 550 60.74 194.63 167.23
CA TYR A 550 61.78 195.37 166.53
C TYR A 550 61.26 196.74 166.09
N ARG A 551 60.05 196.81 165.53
CA ARG A 551 59.34 198.06 165.23
C ARG A 551 59.14 198.95 166.47
N ALA A 552 58.92 198.37 167.64
CA ALA A 552 58.85 199.14 168.90
C ALA A 552 60.23 199.68 169.33
N LEU A 553 61.28 198.85 169.31
CA LEU A 553 62.63 199.28 169.72
C LEU A 553 63.27 200.28 168.75
N GLU A 554 62.99 200.20 167.46
CA GLU A 554 63.55 201.13 166.46
C GLU A 554 62.96 202.54 166.61
N VAL A 555 61.69 202.65 167.03
CA VAL A 555 61.08 203.91 167.48
C VAL A 555 61.70 204.42 168.79
N GLU A 556 62.07 203.52 169.71
CA GLU A 556 62.67 203.88 171.00
C GLU A 556 64.15 204.33 170.89
N HIS A 557 64.95 203.69 170.03
CA HIS A 557 66.36 204.05 169.85
C HIS A 557 66.55 205.45 169.25
N ASN A 558 65.63 205.86 168.36
CA ASN A 558 65.54 207.23 167.83
C ASN A 558 65.36 208.30 168.93
N ALA A 559 64.86 207.93 170.13
CA ALA A 559 64.72 208.84 171.26
C ALA A 559 65.96 208.90 172.18
N GLN A 560 66.88 207.93 172.10
CA GLN A 560 67.98 207.79 173.08
C GLN A 560 69.33 208.33 172.59
N LEU A 561 69.71 208.13 171.31
CA LEU A 561 71.02 208.59 170.82
C LEU A 561 71.17 210.12 170.89
N ASN A 562 70.06 210.84 170.74
CA ASN A 562 69.92 212.30 170.91
C ASN A 562 70.32 212.83 172.30
N LYS A 563 70.59 211.97 173.30
CA LYS A 563 71.07 212.36 174.64
C LYS A 563 72.55 212.03 174.92
N ALA A 564 73.11 211.02 174.27
CA ALA A 564 74.47 210.53 174.60
C ALA A 564 75.58 211.47 174.11
N LEU A 565 75.35 212.20 173.02
CA LEU A 565 76.30 213.15 172.42
C LEU A 565 76.60 214.41 173.28
N ALA A 566 75.98 214.56 174.45
CA ALA A 566 75.98 215.82 175.21
C ALA A 566 76.64 215.78 176.61
N ALA A 567 76.93 214.60 177.17
CA ALA A 567 77.10 214.44 178.62
C ALA A 567 78.48 213.93 179.12
N ALA A 568 79.48 213.84 178.24
CA ALA A 568 80.87 213.49 178.58
C ALA A 568 81.85 214.04 177.52
N ALA A 569 82.03 215.35 177.35
CA ALA A 569 82.06 216.43 178.33
C ALA A 569 83.14 216.24 179.43
N GLU A 570 84.20 217.06 179.32
CA GLU A 570 84.77 217.81 180.45
C GLU A 570 85.30 217.04 181.68
N ALA A 571 86.50 216.42 181.60
CA ALA A 571 87.67 216.67 182.48
C ALA A 571 88.74 215.52 182.52
N VAL A 572 89.90 215.83 183.13
CA VAL A 572 91.05 214.93 183.49
C VAL A 572 91.88 214.44 182.28
N ALA A 573 93.07 214.95 181.92
CA ALA A 573 94.14 215.75 182.56
C ALA A 573 95.09 214.97 183.49
N ALA A 574 96.43 215.11 183.44
CA ALA A 574 97.31 216.02 182.67
C ALA A 574 98.62 215.30 182.24
N SER A 575 99.48 215.81 181.36
CA SER A 575 99.57 217.13 180.70
C SER A 575 100.09 217.00 179.26
N SER A 576 99.62 217.87 178.33
CA SER A 576 99.93 217.89 176.88
C SER A 576 99.56 216.57 176.14
N GLY A 577 98.94 216.55 174.96
CA GLY A 577 99.14 217.40 173.79
C GLY A 577 100.36 216.88 173.02
N SER A 578 100.28 216.28 171.84
CA SER A 578 99.15 216.08 170.90
C SER A 578 98.13 215.02 171.36
N GLY A 579 96.85 215.09 171.01
CA GLY A 579 96.35 215.17 169.63
C GLY A 579 96.07 213.73 169.16
N GLY A 580 94.88 213.17 169.40
CA GLY A 580 93.61 213.87 169.63
C GLY A 580 93.07 214.37 168.29
N GLY A 581 91.97 213.75 167.85
CA GLY A 581 91.61 213.65 166.43
C GLY A 581 91.26 212.18 166.14
N ALA A 582 90.10 211.65 166.52
CA ALA A 582 88.78 212.28 166.66
C ALA A 582 88.31 212.91 165.35
N ALA A 583 87.42 212.21 164.64
CA ALA A 583 87.02 212.45 163.26
C ALA A 583 88.17 212.38 162.23
N SER A 584 87.82 212.20 160.95
CA SER A 584 88.65 212.46 159.76
C SER A 584 90.07 211.86 159.71
N ASN A 585 90.38 210.87 160.54
CA ASN A 585 91.71 210.29 160.58
C ASN A 585 91.87 209.30 159.41
N VAL A 586 92.73 209.66 158.45
CA VAL A 586 93.32 208.76 157.42
C VAL A 586 92.28 207.90 156.67
N ALA A 587 91.67 208.35 155.57
CA ALA A 587 92.23 209.10 154.42
C ALA A 587 93.37 208.34 153.70
N ALA A 588 93.65 208.73 152.46
CA ALA A 588 94.18 207.86 151.39
C ALA A 588 93.19 206.75 150.96
N ALA A 589 93.23 206.41 149.67
CA ALA A 589 92.43 205.38 148.98
C ALA A 589 90.88 205.44 149.17
N ALA A 590 90.06 205.78 148.18
CA ALA A 590 90.35 206.15 146.78
C ALA A 590 91.17 205.12 145.97
N ASP A 591 90.93 203.83 146.18
CA ASP A 591 91.35 202.80 145.21
C ASP A 591 90.39 201.60 145.24
N ASN A 592 89.60 201.46 144.18
CA ASN A 592 88.56 200.43 143.96
C ASN A 592 87.35 200.47 144.93
N ALA A 593 86.13 200.08 144.53
CA ALA A 593 85.54 200.02 143.18
C ALA A 593 83.99 200.01 143.27
N VAL A 594 83.32 200.47 142.20
CA VAL A 594 81.93 200.06 141.86
C VAL A 594 81.81 199.52 140.42
N ALA A 595 82.90 199.65 139.64
CA ALA A 595 83.06 198.92 138.39
C ALA A 595 83.23 197.42 138.73
N ALA A 596 82.42 196.50 138.22
CA ALA A 596 81.32 196.66 137.26
C ALA A 596 80.20 195.64 137.63
N ILE A 597 78.92 195.74 137.23
CA ILE A 597 78.35 195.77 135.86
C ILE A 597 78.97 194.68 134.98
N ILE A 598 78.17 193.86 134.27
CA ILE A 598 78.64 192.73 133.45
C ILE A 598 79.30 191.61 134.29
N ALA A 599 78.74 190.42 134.46
CA ALA A 599 77.42 189.87 134.13
C ALA A 599 77.13 188.71 135.12
N ALA A 600 75.95 188.12 135.24
CA ALA A 600 74.72 188.22 134.47
C ALA A 600 73.53 187.98 135.46
N ALA A 601 72.29 188.48 135.33
CA ALA A 601 71.44 188.64 134.15
C ALA A 601 71.20 187.32 133.41
N SER A 602 70.03 186.69 133.62
CA SER A 602 69.68 185.33 133.12
C SER A 602 70.59 184.19 133.66
N ASN A 603 70.05 183.08 134.17
CA ASN A 603 68.71 182.53 133.95
C ASN A 603 67.84 182.58 135.23
N THR A 604 66.53 182.87 135.23
CA THR A 604 65.54 183.10 134.14
C THR A 604 65.60 182.04 133.03
N GLU A 605 64.83 180.96 133.04
CA GLU A 605 63.39 180.89 133.31
C GLU A 605 63.04 179.58 134.05
N ALA A 606 61.89 179.42 134.69
CA ALA A 606 60.52 179.51 134.17
C ALA A 606 60.22 178.45 133.08
N PRO A 607 59.04 177.79 133.10
CA PRO A 607 59.10 176.32 133.12
C PRO A 607 58.91 175.64 131.75
N SER A 608 57.71 175.71 131.16
CA SER A 608 57.28 174.98 129.94
C SER A 608 57.38 173.43 130.04
N VAL A 609 56.33 172.62 129.89
CA VAL A 609 54.92 172.82 129.54
C VAL A 609 54.68 173.40 128.14
N LYS A 610 54.62 172.48 127.15
CA LYS A 610 54.50 172.63 125.67
C LYS A 610 55.87 172.70 124.97
N MET A 611 56.24 171.81 124.05
CA MET A 611 55.46 170.96 123.14
C MET A 611 55.74 169.45 123.37
N GLN A 612 54.88 168.48 123.08
CA GLN A 612 53.64 168.46 122.29
C GLN A 612 53.78 168.56 120.76
N ALA A 613 54.42 167.55 120.15
CA ALA A 613 53.72 166.80 119.10
C ALA A 613 53.18 165.54 119.79
N CYS A 614 51.87 165.27 119.92
CA CYS A 614 50.67 165.85 119.32
C CYS A 614 50.40 165.49 117.86
N ARG A 615 50.03 164.22 117.60
CA ARG A 615 48.86 163.90 116.76
C ARG A 615 48.48 162.42 116.84
N ARG A 616 47.19 162.17 117.17
CA ARG A 616 46.30 161.09 116.67
C ARG A 616 46.74 159.61 116.90
N ILE A 617 45.83 158.63 116.98
CA ILE A 617 44.37 158.69 116.82
C ILE A 617 43.65 157.86 117.89
N LEU A 618 42.52 158.39 118.34
CA LEU A 618 41.42 157.66 118.96
C LEU A 618 40.53 157.17 117.83
N GLN A 619 40.28 155.85 117.75
CA GLN A 619 39.08 155.17 117.21
C GLN A 619 39.24 153.67 117.55
N ILE A 620 38.26 152.99 118.16
CA ILE A 620 36.95 152.54 117.63
C ILE A 620 37.13 151.63 116.41
N GLY A 621 36.56 150.41 116.46
CA GLY A 621 36.61 149.44 115.36
C GLY A 621 36.67 147.98 115.84
N THR A 622 35.94 147.58 116.89
CA THR A 622 34.61 146.95 116.79
C THR A 622 34.50 145.70 115.89
N LEU A 623 34.05 144.60 116.52
CA LEU A 623 33.17 143.56 115.97
C LEU A 623 33.70 142.59 114.90
N SER A 624 33.13 141.38 114.98
CA SER A 624 33.01 140.35 113.92
C SER A 624 34.16 139.34 113.76
N ARG A 625 33.90 138.03 113.62
CA ARG A 625 32.65 137.26 113.87
C ARG A 625 32.94 135.74 113.85
N PHE A 626 32.25 134.97 114.70
CA PHE A 626 32.19 133.50 114.73
C PHE A 626 33.54 132.75 114.92
N GLY A 627 33.56 131.52 115.42
CA GLY A 627 32.46 130.69 115.94
C GLY A 627 32.96 129.76 117.06
N ALA A 628 32.07 129.36 117.97
CA ALA A 628 32.43 128.60 119.15
C ALA A 628 32.37 127.08 118.96
N LEU A 629 33.24 126.37 119.68
CA LEU A 629 33.02 124.99 120.13
C LEU A 629 31.77 124.92 121.05
N PRO A 630 31.21 123.73 121.37
CA PRO A 630 31.62 122.38 120.96
C PRO A 630 30.49 121.55 120.30
N LYS A 631 30.79 120.31 119.88
CA LYS A 631 29.83 119.20 119.94
C LYS A 631 30.50 117.81 119.98
N LEU A 632 30.52 117.24 121.18
CA LEU A 632 30.54 115.80 121.46
C LEU A 632 29.08 115.31 121.58
N PRO A 633 28.80 114.00 121.73
CA PRO A 633 29.23 112.87 120.89
C PRO A 633 27.99 112.00 120.52
N ASN A 634 28.10 110.66 120.56
CA ASN A 634 27.05 109.62 120.48
C ASN A 634 26.46 109.30 119.08
N ALA A 635 26.08 108.05 118.76
CA ALA A 635 26.41 106.75 119.38
C ALA A 635 26.08 105.56 118.45
N LEU A 636 26.53 104.38 118.88
CA LEU A 636 26.06 103.01 118.56
C LEU A 636 24.52 102.93 118.30
N LEU A 637 23.99 102.00 117.51
CA LEU A 637 23.94 100.55 117.82
C LEU A 637 23.45 99.69 116.63
N SER A 638 23.82 98.40 116.64
CA SER A 638 23.13 97.16 116.15
C SER A 638 22.13 97.14 114.97
N PHE A 639 21.84 96.04 114.25
CA PHE A 639 22.40 94.69 113.99
C PHE A 639 21.24 93.89 113.33
N VAL A 640 21.50 93.19 112.21
CA VAL A 640 20.92 91.86 111.85
C VAL A 640 19.56 91.69 111.08
N LEU A 641 19.60 90.68 110.19
CA LEU A 641 18.55 89.81 109.57
C LEU A 641 17.68 90.20 108.34
N LEU A 642 17.98 89.49 107.24
CA LEU A 642 17.12 88.61 106.39
C LEU A 642 16.00 89.10 105.43
N CYS A 643 15.85 88.26 104.39
CA CYS A 643 14.72 88.01 103.48
C CYS A 643 14.42 88.91 102.25
N THR A 644 14.57 88.25 101.09
CA THR A 644 13.97 88.46 99.76
C THR A 644 12.43 88.65 99.76
N PRO A 645 11.83 89.38 98.79
CA PRO A 645 11.57 88.88 97.40
C PRO A 645 12.23 89.78 96.32
N ALA A 646 12.44 89.46 95.04
CA ALA A 646 11.88 88.54 94.03
C ALA A 646 10.94 89.19 92.98
N LEU A 647 11.25 88.91 91.70
CA LEU A 647 10.50 89.14 90.44
C LEU A 647 10.38 90.56 89.81
N MET A 648 10.15 90.50 88.48
CA MET A 648 10.00 91.55 87.46
C MET A 648 11.30 92.32 87.10
N ILE A 649 11.68 92.45 85.83
CA ILE A 649 11.02 92.01 84.57
C ILE A 649 11.68 90.73 84.04
#